data_AF-A0A7X7RPG2-F1
#
_entry.id   AF-A0A7X7RPG2-F1
#
_cell.length_a   1.000
_cell.length_b   1.000
_cell.length_c   1.000
_cell.angle_alpha   90.00
_cell.angle_beta   90.00
_cell.angle_gamma   90.00
#
_symmetry.space_group_name_H-M   'P 1'
#
loop_
_entity.id
_entity.type
_entity.pdbx_description
1 polymer ?
#
loop_
_entity_poly.entity_id
_entity_poly.type
_entity_poly.pdbx_seq_one_letter_code
_entity_poly.pdbx_strand_id
1 'polypeptide(L)'
;QATLAELQALDAGSWKGPQFKGERMPTLDEALALARDGFEIYVEIKCGTEILPRLAEVIAAEPKATPERVLFICFSADVVTAVRRQLPAYRTYWLTGTGPKKDGAPGPTATAIIEQAKACRASGVDAQDSSDITPEFVKAVRSAGLSFHIWTVNNAPRARALAAMGVETVTTDCGAALKNALYGGPADERPVIHWTFDGAPTNSGTGGPRHDAVLSGAPLYAAGVRGQGLRLDGRDDFAGAPCQLAERGTVALWFKPDEFYNFNTLLDSDASPDLWEMWIYKDGRLKFRIAGGSGELSYDLKELGGAGAWYHLAVVWDLVDTGEARLYVNGVEREVAPAKRLGKTGGRINIGGGNAGNTKGKGVVDDVRVYGVPLSKARIRSLASDRDGQRPAPDVAIDEHFEGELPGFHTHLATYAADGSRAHCGKGSLRVTPSKEAGGAYFKLDGLLDFTSDYEFSAWVLAGADGAASLYVSASDGKGRHTLSSAGGGKAGQWVRLRGVIRAGQWRPRDRDIMLALSTRGESWFDDAELRKTELPDPAIGVWPRLESRLNAAAGSCAVSLAPGQRVELDARQGALAPALDRVHVVTVSETSVQVPANGLLTFAVNVKEPLYVTGELELEPDADLRPGLRAYVLSDDTLVGAPMVKAAPWRNIGGKETAPAPAVTGAKPASTVKLAEWRLDPGRHTLTVAGPHMRPAGLFRRLTLHALPRPVKKPLYTFALFADTHLGEGRPEWMNVKMDGPAIAELEASLKRLRAEGVSFAFIAGDMTDGGRPSQVASLAQAIQRAGLPVYGCIGNHEVFTPGSRTNLTATLPDLFPAGKTQYVLDRPPLRFVVLDGTWWRDRSGNALEVYDRSNAVRVAAKPCEVDWLKKALAADTRTPTLALWHYPFYSSRGETSCGYQLGQPIIWDAEVLALLEAAPNVVATLNGHMHYNTVDIRRGIACLQNAAFAEWPNLYRVLRVYPDRIEWEVRQVHNRGFVSEGVLPEKALTWMISIREGDLAGSVSLAPQARGQTAD
;
A
#
# COMPACT_ATOMS: atom_id res chain seq x y z
N GLN A 1 -50.74 -27.29 -6.47
CA GLN A 1 -50.25 -27.23 -7.86
C GLN A 1 -50.88 -26.00 -8.50
N ALA A 2 -50.15 -25.29 -9.36
CA ALA A 2 -50.64 -24.12 -10.09
C ALA A 2 -50.34 -24.34 -11.59
N THR A 3 -51.21 -23.85 -12.46
CA THR A 3 -51.03 -23.86 -13.91
C THR A 3 -49.99 -22.80 -14.33
N LEU A 4 -49.43 -22.95 -15.53
CA LEU A 4 -48.51 -21.93 -16.08
C LEU A 4 -49.16 -20.55 -16.15
N ALA A 5 -50.43 -20.47 -16.55
CA ALA A 5 -51.18 -19.22 -16.64
C ALA A 5 -51.33 -18.52 -15.28
N GLU A 6 -51.58 -19.29 -14.21
CA GLU A 6 -51.64 -18.75 -12.84
C GLU A 6 -50.27 -18.26 -12.37
N LEU A 7 -49.19 -18.97 -12.68
CA LEU A 7 -47.83 -18.58 -12.30
C LEU A 7 -47.35 -17.33 -13.06
N GLN A 8 -47.70 -17.20 -14.35
CA GLN A 8 -47.36 -16.04 -15.16
C GLN A 8 -48.15 -14.77 -14.80
N ALA A 9 -49.23 -14.89 -14.03
CA ALA A 9 -49.98 -13.75 -13.50
C ALA A 9 -49.32 -13.10 -12.28
N LEU A 10 -48.32 -13.75 -11.67
CA LEU A 10 -47.61 -13.25 -10.49
C LEU A 10 -46.53 -12.22 -10.86
N ASP A 11 -46.32 -11.24 -9.98
CA ASP A 11 -45.17 -10.32 -10.06
C ASP A 11 -43.92 -11.00 -9.47
N ALA A 12 -43.00 -11.37 -10.35
CA ALA A 12 -41.74 -12.04 -10.00
C ALA A 12 -40.57 -11.06 -9.80
N GLY A 13 -40.76 -9.75 -10.04
CA GLY A 13 -39.65 -8.77 -10.06
C GLY A 13 -39.69 -7.74 -8.93
N SER A 14 -40.86 -7.42 -8.37
CA SER A 14 -41.01 -6.40 -7.32
C SER A 14 -40.12 -6.63 -6.09
N TRP A 15 -39.82 -7.89 -5.73
CA TRP A 15 -38.93 -8.21 -4.61
C TRP A 15 -37.46 -7.83 -4.88
N LYS A 16 -37.06 -7.74 -6.15
CA LYS A 16 -35.70 -7.38 -6.58
C LYS A 16 -35.49 -5.87 -6.67
N GLY A 17 -36.55 -5.10 -6.88
CA GLY A 17 -36.52 -3.63 -6.87
C GLY A 17 -37.68 -3.00 -7.64
N PRO A 18 -37.99 -1.72 -7.39
CA PRO A 18 -39.14 -1.03 -8.00
C PRO A 18 -39.14 -1.03 -9.53
N GLN A 19 -37.95 -1.00 -10.16
CA GLN A 19 -37.78 -1.01 -11.61
C GLN A 19 -38.16 -2.35 -12.28
N PHE A 20 -38.28 -3.43 -11.50
CA PHE A 20 -38.66 -4.76 -11.99
C PHE A 20 -40.13 -5.11 -11.69
N LYS A 21 -40.92 -4.14 -11.24
CA LYS A 21 -42.34 -4.36 -10.95
C LYS A 21 -43.09 -4.81 -12.20
N GLY A 22 -43.84 -5.89 -12.08
CA GLY A 22 -44.64 -6.47 -13.17
C GLY A 22 -43.91 -7.48 -14.06
N GLU A 23 -42.63 -7.78 -13.80
CA GLU A 23 -41.92 -8.86 -14.48
C GLU A 23 -42.59 -10.22 -14.21
N ARG A 24 -42.76 -11.03 -15.25
CA ARG A 24 -43.42 -12.34 -15.18
C ARG A 24 -42.40 -13.47 -15.11
N MET A 25 -42.81 -14.61 -14.57
CA MET A 25 -41.96 -15.80 -14.56
C MET A 25 -41.81 -16.38 -15.97
N PRO A 26 -40.58 -16.50 -16.52
CA PRO A 26 -40.36 -17.07 -17.84
C PRO A 26 -40.45 -18.60 -17.81
N THR A 27 -40.80 -19.19 -18.95
CA THR A 27 -40.58 -20.61 -19.25
C THR A 27 -39.10 -20.89 -19.57
N LEU A 28 -38.71 -22.16 -19.59
CA LEU A 28 -37.32 -22.54 -19.89
C LEU A 28 -36.92 -22.18 -21.32
N ASP A 29 -37.80 -22.40 -22.30
CA ASP A 29 -37.58 -22.02 -23.70
C ASP A 29 -37.45 -20.50 -23.85
N GLU A 30 -38.29 -19.71 -23.19
CA GLU A 30 -38.15 -18.24 -23.17
C GLU A 30 -36.81 -17.81 -22.56
N ALA A 31 -36.39 -18.43 -21.44
CA ALA A 31 -35.12 -18.12 -20.80
C ALA A 31 -33.90 -18.48 -21.67
N LEU A 32 -33.95 -19.62 -22.37
CA LEU A 32 -32.90 -20.05 -23.29
C LEU A 32 -32.82 -19.13 -24.52
N ALA A 33 -33.97 -18.72 -25.07
CA ALA A 33 -34.03 -17.78 -26.19
C ALA A 33 -33.43 -16.40 -25.83
N LEU A 34 -33.70 -15.91 -24.62
CA LEU A 34 -33.20 -14.65 -24.08
C LEU A 34 -31.71 -14.67 -23.73
N ALA A 35 -31.12 -15.85 -23.52
CA ALA A 35 -29.73 -15.95 -23.12
C ALA A 35 -28.80 -15.40 -24.23
N ARG A 36 -27.83 -14.58 -23.80
CA ARG A 36 -26.80 -13.99 -24.68
C ARG A 36 -25.81 -15.05 -25.16
N ASP A 37 -25.32 -14.89 -26.37
CA ASP A 37 -24.27 -15.75 -26.92
C ASP A 37 -22.94 -15.56 -26.17
N GLY A 38 -22.12 -16.61 -26.14
CA GLY A 38 -20.84 -16.63 -25.42
C GLY A 38 -20.95 -16.93 -23.91
N PHE A 39 -22.12 -17.31 -23.41
CA PHE A 39 -22.32 -17.74 -22.02
C PHE A 39 -22.84 -19.18 -21.94
N GLU A 40 -22.33 -19.94 -20.98
CA GLU A 40 -22.90 -21.24 -20.57
C GLU A 40 -24.14 -21.02 -19.69
N ILE A 41 -25.09 -21.95 -19.75
CA ILE A 41 -26.37 -21.92 -19.04
C ILE A 41 -26.46 -23.18 -18.18
N TYR A 42 -26.55 -22.97 -16.86
CA TYR A 42 -26.65 -24.03 -15.87
C TYR A 42 -28.14 -24.22 -15.54
N VAL A 43 -28.70 -25.37 -15.91
CA VAL A 43 -30.10 -25.70 -15.67
C VAL A 43 -30.18 -26.65 -14.47
N GLU A 44 -30.64 -26.12 -13.32
CA GLU A 44 -30.85 -26.93 -12.12
C GLU A 44 -32.19 -27.68 -12.18
N ILE A 45 -32.13 -29.01 -12.09
CA ILE A 45 -33.33 -29.86 -11.98
C ILE A 45 -33.64 -30.06 -10.50
N LYS A 46 -34.79 -29.51 -10.04
CA LYS A 46 -35.23 -29.59 -8.64
C LYS A 46 -36.38 -30.60 -8.39
N CYS A 47 -36.80 -31.33 -9.43
CA CYS A 47 -37.81 -32.40 -9.35
C CYS A 47 -37.23 -33.76 -9.78
N GLY A 48 -38.07 -34.79 -9.87
CA GLY A 48 -37.63 -36.14 -10.23
C GLY A 48 -37.47 -36.34 -11.74
N THR A 49 -37.37 -37.61 -12.15
CA THR A 49 -37.13 -38.00 -13.56
C THR A 49 -38.32 -37.73 -14.47
N GLU A 50 -39.49 -37.39 -13.93
CA GLU A 50 -40.71 -37.06 -14.66
C GLU A 50 -40.56 -35.84 -15.59
N ILE A 51 -39.60 -34.94 -15.31
CA ILE A 51 -39.37 -33.75 -16.14
C ILE A 51 -38.61 -34.05 -17.43
N LEU A 52 -37.89 -35.17 -17.49
CA LEU A 52 -36.91 -35.43 -18.55
C LEU A 52 -37.49 -35.48 -19.97
N PRO A 53 -38.67 -36.08 -20.22
CA PRO A 53 -39.28 -36.04 -21.55
C PRO A 53 -39.53 -34.60 -22.01
N ARG A 54 -40.11 -33.77 -21.14
CA ARG A 54 -40.39 -32.36 -21.46
C ARG A 54 -39.11 -31.53 -21.61
N LEU A 55 -38.11 -31.80 -20.77
CA LEU A 55 -36.80 -31.16 -20.85
C LEU A 55 -36.12 -31.47 -22.19
N ALA A 56 -36.15 -32.74 -22.63
CA ALA A 56 -35.60 -33.14 -23.92
C ALA A 56 -36.30 -32.48 -25.10
N GLU A 57 -37.64 -32.36 -25.05
CA GLU A 57 -38.41 -31.62 -26.06
C GLU A 57 -37.99 -30.14 -26.14
N VAL A 58 -37.90 -29.44 -25.00
CA VAL A 58 -37.52 -28.02 -24.95
C VAL A 58 -36.11 -27.79 -25.48
N ILE A 59 -35.16 -28.65 -25.06
CA ILE A 59 -33.76 -28.55 -25.49
C ILE A 59 -33.61 -28.84 -26.98
N ALA A 60 -34.36 -29.81 -27.51
CA ALA A 60 -34.35 -30.11 -28.95
C ALA A 60 -35.00 -29.00 -29.80
N ALA A 61 -35.95 -28.26 -29.23
CA ALA A 61 -36.68 -27.21 -29.93
C ALA A 61 -35.93 -25.86 -29.99
N GLU A 62 -35.01 -25.59 -29.06
CA GLU A 62 -34.28 -24.32 -28.96
C GLU A 62 -32.88 -24.41 -29.59
N PRO A 63 -32.62 -23.76 -30.75
CA PRO A 63 -31.33 -23.84 -31.44
C PRO A 63 -30.11 -23.39 -30.62
N LYS A 64 -30.32 -22.49 -29.64
CA LYS A 64 -29.26 -22.03 -28.74
C LYS A 64 -28.91 -23.02 -27.64
N ALA A 65 -29.73 -24.06 -27.42
CA ALA A 65 -29.55 -25.01 -26.34
C ALA A 65 -28.56 -26.13 -26.72
N THR A 66 -27.37 -25.80 -27.21
CA THR A 66 -26.38 -26.79 -27.64
C THR A 66 -25.62 -27.41 -26.45
N PRO A 67 -24.99 -28.61 -26.62
CA PRO A 67 -24.20 -29.26 -25.56
C PRO A 67 -23.03 -28.43 -25.00
N GLU A 68 -22.48 -27.52 -25.81
CA GLU A 68 -21.41 -26.61 -25.40
C GLU A 68 -21.96 -25.50 -24.50
N ARG A 69 -23.23 -25.14 -24.69
CA ARG A 69 -23.84 -23.97 -24.09
C ARG A 69 -24.76 -24.27 -22.91
N VAL A 70 -25.35 -25.46 -22.86
CA VAL A 70 -26.24 -25.88 -21.77
C VAL A 70 -25.62 -27.05 -21.00
N LEU A 71 -25.73 -26.99 -19.67
CA LEU A 71 -25.43 -28.13 -18.81
C LEU A 71 -26.46 -28.26 -17.70
N PHE A 72 -26.58 -29.48 -17.16
CA PHE A 72 -27.56 -29.81 -16.14
C PHE A 72 -26.90 -30.00 -14.78
N ILE A 73 -27.53 -29.52 -13.71
CA ILE A 73 -27.10 -29.75 -12.34
C ILE A 73 -28.26 -30.30 -11.50
N CYS A 74 -28.01 -31.25 -10.60
CA CYS A 74 -29.06 -31.83 -9.75
C CYS A 74 -28.47 -32.50 -8.50
N PHE A 75 -29.18 -32.41 -7.36
CA PHE A 75 -28.80 -33.11 -6.12
C PHE A 75 -29.09 -34.62 -6.17
N SER A 76 -30.06 -35.04 -6.99
CA SER A 76 -30.47 -36.45 -7.10
C SER A 76 -29.57 -37.22 -8.08
N ALA A 77 -28.82 -38.19 -7.56
CA ALA A 77 -27.98 -39.07 -8.36
C ALA A 77 -28.78 -39.89 -9.40
N ASP A 78 -30.03 -40.26 -9.09
CA ASP A 78 -30.91 -40.97 -10.02
C ASP A 78 -31.32 -40.09 -11.20
N VAL A 79 -31.60 -38.81 -10.94
CA VAL A 79 -31.89 -37.82 -11.99
C VAL A 79 -30.65 -37.58 -12.84
N VAL A 80 -29.47 -37.40 -12.23
CA VAL A 80 -28.19 -37.29 -12.98
C VAL A 80 -27.98 -38.49 -13.90
N THR A 81 -28.17 -39.71 -13.39
CA THR A 81 -28.06 -40.95 -14.17
C THR A 81 -29.04 -40.97 -15.34
N ALA A 82 -30.28 -40.55 -15.10
CA ALA A 82 -31.32 -40.52 -16.13
C ALA A 82 -31.06 -39.43 -17.19
N VAL A 83 -30.55 -38.25 -16.81
CA VAL A 83 -30.10 -37.20 -17.75
C VAL A 83 -28.95 -37.72 -18.60
N ARG A 84 -27.91 -38.31 -18.00
CA ARG A 84 -26.76 -38.86 -18.73
C ARG A 84 -27.15 -39.98 -19.70
N ARG A 85 -28.29 -40.66 -19.47
CA ARG A 85 -28.86 -41.66 -20.38
C ARG A 85 -29.67 -41.04 -21.52
N GLN A 86 -30.53 -40.06 -21.23
CA GLN A 86 -31.45 -39.49 -22.23
C GLN A 86 -30.83 -38.35 -23.06
N LEU A 87 -29.91 -37.58 -22.45
CA LEU A 87 -29.23 -36.42 -23.03
C LEU A 87 -27.70 -36.57 -22.90
N PRO A 88 -27.09 -37.65 -23.44
CA PRO A 88 -25.69 -38.00 -23.20
C PRO A 88 -24.67 -36.98 -23.71
N ALA A 89 -25.05 -36.14 -24.69
CA ALA A 89 -24.20 -35.09 -25.22
C ALA A 89 -23.97 -33.95 -24.22
N TYR A 90 -24.90 -33.69 -23.31
CA TYR A 90 -24.85 -32.55 -22.40
C TYR A 90 -24.06 -32.89 -21.13
N ARG A 91 -23.22 -31.96 -20.68
CA ARG A 91 -22.54 -32.07 -19.38
C ARG A 91 -23.59 -32.12 -18.27
N THR A 92 -23.36 -32.97 -17.26
CA THR A 92 -24.23 -33.05 -16.10
C THR A 92 -23.41 -33.13 -14.83
N TYR A 93 -23.61 -32.20 -13.91
CA TYR A 93 -22.90 -32.16 -12.63
C TYR A 93 -23.80 -32.61 -11.49
N TRP A 94 -23.23 -33.38 -10.57
CA TRP A 94 -23.91 -33.77 -9.35
C TRP A 94 -23.72 -32.70 -8.27
N LEU A 95 -24.83 -32.18 -7.74
CA LEU A 95 -24.83 -31.22 -6.65
C LEU A 95 -24.71 -31.94 -5.31
N THR A 96 -23.79 -31.49 -4.46
CA THR A 96 -23.61 -32.07 -3.13
C THR A 96 -23.19 -31.05 -2.08
N GLY A 97 -23.65 -31.24 -0.84
CA GLY A 97 -23.11 -30.55 0.32
C GLY A 97 -21.78 -31.17 0.77
N THR A 98 -20.81 -30.36 1.15
CA THR A 98 -19.53 -30.84 1.72
C THR A 98 -19.25 -30.33 3.13
N GLY A 99 -20.07 -29.40 3.64
CA GLY A 99 -19.96 -28.94 5.04
C GLY A 99 -20.46 -29.98 6.05
N PRO A 100 -20.22 -29.74 7.35
CA PRO A 100 -20.75 -30.59 8.41
C PRO A 100 -22.27 -30.73 8.30
N LYS A 101 -22.78 -31.92 8.57
CA LYS A 101 -24.22 -32.15 8.69
C LYS A 101 -24.78 -31.35 9.88
N LYS A 102 -26.11 -31.15 9.91
CA LYS A 102 -26.79 -30.41 10.99
C LYS A 102 -26.55 -31.01 12.40
N ASP A 103 -26.11 -32.27 12.47
CA ASP A 103 -25.77 -33.00 13.69
C ASP A 103 -24.27 -32.90 14.07
N GLY A 104 -23.48 -32.11 13.33
CA GLY A 104 -22.05 -31.91 13.57
C GLY A 104 -21.15 -33.02 13.00
N ALA A 105 -21.70 -34.05 12.34
CA ALA A 105 -20.89 -35.05 11.66
C ALA A 105 -20.14 -34.42 10.47
N PRO A 106 -18.90 -34.86 10.18
CA PRO A 106 -18.14 -34.36 9.05
C PRO A 106 -18.88 -34.61 7.74
N GLY A 107 -18.64 -33.72 6.76
CA GLY A 107 -19.14 -33.88 5.40
C GLY A 107 -18.53 -35.10 4.70
N PRO A 108 -19.06 -35.48 3.52
CA PRO A 108 -18.48 -36.54 2.71
C PRO A 108 -17.05 -36.18 2.27
N THR A 109 -16.16 -37.18 2.30
CA THR A 109 -14.78 -37.01 1.84
C THR A 109 -14.71 -36.87 0.32
N ALA A 110 -13.59 -36.33 -0.20
CA ALA A 110 -13.35 -36.28 -1.64
C ALA A 110 -13.50 -37.64 -2.30
N THR A 111 -13.02 -38.72 -1.67
CA THR A 111 -13.16 -40.11 -2.17
C THR A 111 -14.62 -40.51 -2.32
N ALA A 112 -15.45 -40.28 -1.30
CA ALA A 112 -16.87 -40.64 -1.34
C ALA A 112 -17.62 -39.85 -2.43
N ILE A 113 -17.27 -38.58 -2.61
CA ILE A 113 -17.83 -37.74 -3.68
C ILE A 113 -17.43 -38.26 -5.06
N ILE A 114 -16.16 -38.63 -5.25
CA ILE A 114 -15.66 -39.19 -6.50
C ILE A 114 -16.37 -40.51 -6.84
N GLU A 115 -16.52 -41.40 -5.86
CA GLU A 115 -17.23 -42.68 -6.03
C GLU A 115 -18.69 -42.47 -6.45
N GLN A 116 -19.40 -41.58 -5.76
CA GLN A 116 -20.80 -41.28 -6.06
C GLN A 116 -20.97 -40.61 -7.44
N ALA A 117 -20.12 -39.64 -7.76
CA ALA A 117 -20.14 -38.95 -9.05
C ALA A 117 -19.87 -39.92 -10.22
N LYS A 118 -18.95 -40.87 -10.04
CA LYS A 118 -18.69 -41.94 -11.02
C LYS A 118 -19.88 -42.91 -11.13
N ALA A 119 -20.48 -43.28 -10.00
CA ALA A 119 -21.64 -44.19 -9.99
C ALA A 119 -22.83 -43.63 -10.78
N CYS A 120 -23.11 -42.32 -10.67
CA CYS A 120 -24.17 -41.66 -11.44
C CYS A 120 -23.70 -41.15 -12.82
N ARG A 121 -22.45 -41.43 -13.21
CA ARG A 121 -21.84 -41.02 -14.50
C ARG A 121 -21.83 -39.50 -14.72
N ALA A 122 -21.74 -38.72 -13.65
CA ALA A 122 -21.63 -37.27 -13.72
C ALA A 122 -20.35 -36.86 -14.47
N SER A 123 -20.43 -35.76 -15.22
CA SER A 123 -19.28 -35.15 -15.90
C SER A 123 -18.44 -34.28 -14.94
N GLY A 124 -18.99 -33.95 -13.77
CA GLY A 124 -18.38 -33.07 -12.78
C GLY A 124 -19.19 -33.02 -11.49
N VAL A 125 -18.66 -32.32 -10.49
CA VAL A 125 -19.28 -32.14 -9.18
C VAL A 125 -19.42 -30.65 -8.90
N ASP A 126 -20.59 -30.25 -8.44
CA ASP A 126 -20.89 -28.88 -8.02
C ASP A 126 -21.19 -28.87 -6.52
N ALA A 127 -20.20 -28.45 -5.73
CA ALA A 127 -20.12 -28.70 -4.29
C ALA A 127 -20.37 -27.45 -3.44
N GLN A 128 -20.94 -27.63 -2.24
CA GLN A 128 -21.11 -26.53 -1.29
C GLN A 128 -19.74 -26.02 -0.78
N ASP A 129 -19.52 -24.71 -0.72
CA ASP A 129 -18.31 -24.16 -0.08
C ASP A 129 -18.25 -24.52 1.41
N SER A 130 -17.07 -24.95 1.87
CA SER A 130 -16.79 -25.29 3.28
C SER A 130 -15.29 -25.26 3.55
N SER A 131 -14.92 -25.31 4.83
CA SER A 131 -13.52 -25.43 5.26
C SER A 131 -12.81 -26.67 4.73
N ASP A 132 -13.56 -27.71 4.38
CA ASP A 132 -13.04 -29.01 3.95
C ASP A 132 -12.61 -29.00 2.47
N ILE A 133 -12.97 -27.94 1.73
CA ILE A 133 -12.48 -27.71 0.37
C ILE A 133 -11.07 -27.13 0.44
N THR A 134 -10.09 -28.04 0.37
CA THR A 134 -8.65 -27.77 0.32
C THR A 134 -8.06 -27.99 -1.08
N PRO A 135 -6.83 -27.51 -1.38
CA PRO A 135 -6.16 -27.81 -2.65
C PRO A 135 -6.07 -29.32 -2.95
N GLU A 136 -5.85 -30.15 -1.94
CA GLU A 136 -5.76 -31.61 -2.05
C GLU A 136 -7.12 -32.22 -2.41
N PHE A 137 -8.20 -31.70 -1.82
CA PHE A 137 -9.56 -32.09 -2.16
C PHE A 137 -9.85 -31.82 -3.64
N VAL A 138 -9.60 -30.57 -4.09
CA VAL A 138 -9.84 -30.16 -5.48
C VAL A 138 -9.00 -31.00 -6.44
N LYS A 139 -7.71 -31.19 -6.12
CA LYS A 139 -6.80 -32.03 -6.90
C LYS A 139 -7.28 -33.47 -6.99
N ALA A 140 -7.77 -34.07 -5.90
CA ALA A 140 -8.27 -35.44 -5.89
C ALA A 140 -9.47 -35.61 -6.85
N VAL A 141 -10.45 -34.70 -6.79
CA VAL A 141 -11.63 -34.75 -7.67
C VAL A 141 -11.24 -34.58 -9.14
N ARG A 142 -10.38 -33.61 -9.45
CA ARG A 142 -9.93 -33.36 -10.83
C ARG A 142 -9.06 -34.51 -11.37
N SER A 143 -8.20 -35.08 -10.55
CA SER A 143 -7.39 -36.25 -10.93
C SER A 143 -8.24 -37.49 -11.22
N ALA A 144 -9.48 -37.54 -10.72
CA ALA A 144 -10.44 -38.58 -11.03
C ALA A 144 -11.18 -38.38 -12.38
N GLY A 145 -10.87 -37.32 -13.12
CA GLY A 145 -11.46 -36.99 -14.43
C GLY A 145 -12.78 -36.23 -14.34
N LEU A 146 -13.08 -35.59 -13.21
CA LEU A 146 -14.32 -34.84 -12.97
C LEU A 146 -14.01 -33.34 -12.92
N SER A 147 -14.81 -32.51 -13.60
CA SER A 147 -14.77 -31.05 -13.39
C SER A 147 -15.29 -30.69 -11.98
N PHE A 148 -14.75 -29.64 -11.39
CA PHE A 148 -15.08 -29.25 -10.01
C PHE A 148 -15.54 -27.80 -9.90
N HIS A 149 -16.74 -27.61 -9.35
CA HIS A 149 -17.47 -26.34 -9.27
C HIS A 149 -17.95 -26.12 -7.83
N ILE A 150 -18.15 -24.85 -7.43
CA ILE A 150 -18.49 -24.51 -6.04
C ILE A 150 -19.66 -23.51 -5.95
N TRP A 151 -20.59 -23.77 -5.03
CA TRP A 151 -21.71 -22.89 -4.68
C TRP A 151 -21.86 -22.73 -3.15
N THR A 152 -22.42 -21.67 -2.59
CA THR A 152 -22.50 -20.31 -3.13
C THR A 152 -21.40 -19.49 -2.47
N VAL A 153 -20.57 -18.80 -3.25
CA VAL A 153 -19.45 -18.01 -2.73
C VAL A 153 -19.71 -16.53 -2.97
N ASN A 154 -19.86 -15.77 -1.89
CA ASN A 154 -20.10 -14.32 -1.95
C ASN A 154 -18.87 -13.50 -1.51
N ASN A 155 -17.76 -14.17 -1.18
CA ASN A 155 -16.54 -13.57 -0.66
C ASN A 155 -15.41 -13.60 -1.70
N ALA A 156 -14.91 -12.42 -2.10
CA ALA A 156 -13.88 -12.27 -3.13
C ALA A 156 -12.53 -12.94 -2.80
N PRO A 157 -11.95 -12.80 -1.58
CA PRO A 157 -10.77 -13.57 -1.17
C PRO A 157 -10.96 -15.09 -1.29
N ARG A 158 -12.11 -15.62 -0.84
CA ARG A 158 -12.41 -17.05 -0.92
C ARG A 158 -12.55 -17.49 -2.38
N ALA A 159 -13.24 -16.73 -3.22
CA ALA A 159 -13.35 -17.01 -4.65
C ALA A 159 -11.97 -17.08 -5.33
N ARG A 160 -11.05 -16.16 -5.00
CA ARG A 160 -9.66 -16.21 -5.51
C ARG A 160 -8.90 -17.43 -5.00
N ALA A 161 -9.07 -17.80 -3.73
CA ALA A 161 -8.44 -18.99 -3.18
C ALA A 161 -8.94 -20.26 -3.87
N LEU A 162 -10.25 -20.39 -4.09
CA LEU A 162 -10.86 -21.51 -4.82
C LEU A 162 -10.38 -21.58 -6.28
N ALA A 163 -10.32 -20.44 -6.97
CA ALA A 163 -9.77 -20.38 -8.32
C ALA A 163 -8.30 -20.82 -8.36
N ALA A 164 -7.48 -20.39 -7.39
CA ALA A 164 -6.08 -20.82 -7.27
C ALA A 164 -5.93 -22.32 -6.96
N MET A 165 -6.91 -22.92 -6.28
CA MET A 165 -6.97 -24.37 -6.03
C MET A 165 -7.37 -25.17 -7.27
N GLY A 166 -7.80 -24.51 -8.35
CA GLY A 166 -8.22 -25.14 -9.60
C GLY A 166 -9.71 -25.45 -9.69
N VAL A 167 -10.56 -24.80 -8.88
CA VAL A 167 -12.02 -24.80 -9.07
C VAL A 167 -12.36 -24.07 -10.38
N GLU A 168 -13.23 -24.67 -11.19
CA GLU A 168 -13.49 -24.23 -12.57
C GLU A 168 -14.56 -23.14 -12.65
N THR A 169 -15.63 -23.24 -11.86
CA THR A 169 -16.65 -22.19 -11.76
C THR A 169 -17.14 -21.97 -10.32
N VAL A 170 -17.67 -20.78 -10.08
CA VAL A 170 -18.21 -20.36 -8.78
C VAL A 170 -19.61 -19.77 -8.98
N THR A 171 -20.59 -20.31 -8.25
CA THR A 171 -21.94 -19.76 -8.17
C THR A 171 -22.01 -18.69 -7.06
N THR A 172 -22.61 -17.53 -7.34
CA THR A 172 -22.56 -16.36 -6.46
C THR A 172 -23.80 -15.47 -6.56
N ASP A 173 -24.14 -14.81 -5.45
CA ASP A 173 -25.09 -13.69 -5.41
C ASP A 173 -24.42 -12.34 -5.75
N CYS A 174 -23.09 -12.30 -5.78
CA CYS A 174 -22.26 -11.10 -5.91
C CYS A 174 -21.55 -11.02 -7.28
N GLY A 175 -22.25 -11.36 -8.37
CA GLY A 175 -21.66 -11.57 -9.70
C GLY A 175 -20.75 -10.45 -10.23
N ALA A 176 -21.15 -9.18 -10.09
CA ALA A 176 -20.32 -8.05 -10.52
C ALA A 176 -19.03 -7.91 -9.68
N ALA A 177 -19.15 -8.03 -8.36
CA ALA A 177 -18.01 -7.92 -7.45
C ALA A 177 -17.02 -9.08 -7.64
N LEU A 178 -17.50 -10.32 -7.82
CA LEU A 178 -16.63 -11.47 -8.05
C LEU A 178 -16.05 -11.48 -9.46
N LYS A 179 -16.80 -11.05 -10.48
CA LYS A 179 -16.24 -10.86 -11.82
C LYS A 179 -15.07 -9.88 -11.79
N ASN A 180 -15.20 -8.77 -11.07
CA ASN A 180 -14.09 -7.83 -10.86
C ASN A 180 -12.97 -8.43 -10.01
N ALA A 181 -13.29 -9.20 -8.97
CA ALA A 181 -12.28 -9.82 -8.10
C ALA A 181 -11.46 -10.95 -8.76
N LEU A 182 -12.06 -11.67 -9.71
CA LEU A 182 -11.48 -12.83 -10.40
C LEU A 182 -10.90 -12.47 -11.77
N TYR A 183 -11.54 -11.54 -12.49
CA TYR A 183 -11.20 -11.19 -13.87
C TYR A 183 -10.93 -9.69 -14.07
N GLY A 184 -11.06 -8.88 -13.02
CA GLY A 184 -10.80 -7.45 -13.08
C GLY A 184 -9.32 -7.12 -12.97
N GLY A 185 -8.65 -7.07 -14.12
CA GLY A 185 -7.85 -5.86 -14.40
C GLY A 185 -8.81 -4.69 -14.63
N PRO A 186 -8.39 -3.42 -14.48
CA PRO A 186 -9.29 -2.30 -14.69
C PRO A 186 -9.92 -2.38 -16.09
N ALA A 187 -11.25 -2.34 -16.15
CA ALA A 187 -12.03 -2.36 -17.39
C ALA A 187 -11.69 -1.17 -18.33
N ASP A 188 -10.99 -0.18 -17.79
CA ASP A 188 -10.67 1.09 -18.42
C ASP A 188 -9.47 1.01 -19.39
N GLU A 189 -8.65 -0.04 -19.36
CA GLU A 189 -7.42 -0.12 -20.19
C GLU A 189 -7.59 -0.90 -21.52
N ARG A 190 -8.81 -1.26 -21.91
CA ARG A 190 -9.08 -1.86 -23.23
C ARG A 190 -9.56 -0.79 -24.21
N PRO A 191 -9.08 -0.80 -25.46
CA PRO A 191 -9.47 0.21 -26.43
C PRO A 191 -10.94 0.03 -26.84
N VAL A 192 -11.66 1.15 -26.99
CA VAL A 192 -13.01 1.22 -27.58
C VAL A 192 -12.92 0.90 -29.07
N ILE A 193 -11.90 1.44 -29.74
CA ILE A 193 -11.56 1.17 -31.14
C ILE A 193 -10.21 0.47 -31.19
N HIS A 194 -10.14 -0.69 -31.82
CA HIS A 194 -8.90 -1.35 -32.19
C HIS A 194 -9.01 -1.84 -33.64
N TRP A 195 -8.24 -1.22 -34.54
CA TRP A 195 -8.14 -1.63 -35.94
C TRP A 195 -6.74 -2.19 -36.19
N THR A 196 -6.66 -3.48 -36.52
CA THR A 196 -5.41 -4.11 -36.92
C THR A 196 -5.18 -4.06 -38.43
N PHE A 197 -6.23 -3.83 -39.22
CA PHE A 197 -6.17 -3.84 -40.70
C PHE A 197 -5.66 -5.15 -41.33
N ASP A 198 -5.73 -6.27 -40.60
CA ASP A 198 -5.41 -7.60 -41.11
C ASP A 198 -6.50 -8.14 -42.05
N GLY A 199 -6.51 -7.64 -43.29
CA GLY A 199 -7.41 -8.07 -44.35
C GLY A 199 -8.86 -7.57 -44.23
N ALA A 200 -9.22 -6.90 -43.14
CA ALA A 200 -10.53 -6.26 -42.96
C ALA A 200 -10.46 -5.02 -42.05
N PRO A 201 -11.35 -4.02 -42.25
CA PRO A 201 -11.40 -2.81 -41.41
C PRO A 201 -12.34 -2.97 -40.20
N THR A 202 -12.32 -4.14 -39.54
CA THR A 202 -13.21 -4.44 -38.41
C THR A 202 -12.64 -3.97 -37.07
N ASN A 203 -13.51 -3.55 -36.15
CA ASN A 203 -13.15 -3.19 -34.79
C ASN A 203 -13.06 -4.43 -33.88
N SER A 204 -11.87 -4.70 -33.34
CA SER A 204 -11.66 -5.72 -32.29
C SER A 204 -11.75 -5.13 -30.87
N GLY A 205 -11.98 -3.83 -30.74
CA GLY A 205 -12.12 -3.11 -29.47
C GLY A 205 -13.47 -3.32 -28.78
N THR A 206 -13.60 -2.80 -27.56
CA THR A 206 -14.79 -2.97 -26.71
C THR A 206 -16.03 -2.23 -27.22
N GLY A 207 -15.86 -1.30 -28.16
CA GLY A 207 -16.93 -0.47 -28.72
C GLY A 207 -17.86 -1.21 -29.69
N GLY A 208 -17.54 -2.45 -30.08
CA GLY A 208 -18.33 -3.27 -31.00
C GLY A 208 -18.34 -2.78 -32.46
N PRO A 209 -19.14 -3.43 -33.33
CA PRO A 209 -19.11 -3.21 -34.79
C PRO A 209 -19.49 -1.81 -35.27
N ARG A 210 -20.17 -1.01 -34.43
CA ARG A 210 -20.50 0.39 -34.78
C ARG A 210 -19.25 1.28 -34.97
N HIS A 211 -18.08 0.81 -34.53
CA HIS A 211 -16.80 1.47 -34.73
C HIS A 211 -15.91 0.73 -35.75
N ASP A 212 -16.47 -0.16 -36.57
CA ASP A 212 -15.76 -0.67 -37.75
C ASP A 212 -15.32 0.52 -38.62
N ALA A 213 -14.11 0.46 -39.16
CA ALA A 213 -13.56 1.51 -39.99
C ALA A 213 -14.29 1.57 -41.33
N VAL A 214 -14.82 2.74 -41.67
CA VAL A 214 -15.31 3.05 -43.00
C VAL A 214 -14.16 3.62 -43.81
N LEU A 215 -13.76 2.91 -44.87
CA LEU A 215 -12.67 3.29 -45.75
C LEU A 215 -13.16 4.24 -46.87
N SER A 216 -12.37 5.24 -47.19
CA SER A 216 -12.55 6.16 -48.34
C SER A 216 -11.29 6.13 -49.21
N GLY A 217 -11.40 6.35 -50.52
CA GLY A 217 -10.27 6.34 -51.48
C GLY A 217 -9.92 4.97 -52.09
N ALA A 218 -10.57 3.91 -51.60
CA ALA A 218 -10.24 2.51 -51.91
C ALA A 218 -8.78 2.13 -51.54
N PRO A 219 -8.36 2.36 -50.29
CA PRO A 219 -7.00 2.13 -49.83
C PRO A 219 -6.63 0.64 -49.94
N LEU A 220 -5.39 0.39 -50.30
CA LEU A 220 -4.84 -0.96 -50.36
C LEU A 220 -4.29 -1.38 -48.99
N TYR A 221 -4.20 -2.69 -48.77
CA TYR A 221 -3.45 -3.23 -47.65
C TYR A 221 -1.97 -3.40 -48.02
N ALA A 222 -1.07 -3.03 -47.11
CA ALA A 222 0.38 -3.18 -47.24
C ALA A 222 0.95 -3.93 -46.02
N ALA A 223 2.24 -4.24 -46.02
CA ALA A 223 2.88 -4.84 -44.86
C ALA A 223 2.81 -3.87 -43.66
N GLY A 224 2.15 -4.31 -42.58
CA GLY A 224 2.04 -3.59 -41.32
C GLY A 224 3.29 -3.75 -40.44
N VAL A 225 3.24 -3.18 -39.24
CA VAL A 225 4.16 -3.56 -38.15
C VAL A 225 3.88 -5.00 -37.71
N ARG A 226 2.62 -5.42 -37.81
CA ARG A 226 2.17 -6.82 -37.71
C ARG A 226 1.18 -7.10 -38.84
N GLY A 227 1.32 -8.25 -39.50
CA GLY A 227 0.41 -8.64 -40.56
C GLY A 227 0.26 -7.56 -41.65
N GLN A 228 -0.95 -7.04 -41.84
CA GLN A 228 -1.24 -6.00 -42.82
C GLN A 228 -1.60 -4.67 -42.17
N GLY A 229 -1.13 -3.56 -42.75
CA GLY A 229 -1.56 -2.21 -42.42
C GLY A 229 -2.33 -1.58 -43.58
N LEU A 230 -3.00 -0.45 -43.32
CA LEU A 230 -3.70 0.32 -44.33
C LEU A 230 -2.72 1.27 -45.02
N ARG A 231 -2.63 1.20 -46.35
CA ARG A 231 -1.85 2.13 -47.18
C ARG A 231 -2.68 3.38 -47.44
N LEU A 232 -2.09 4.53 -47.19
CA LEU A 232 -2.66 5.85 -47.51
C LEU A 232 -1.84 6.47 -48.65
N ASP A 233 -2.51 6.90 -49.72
CA ASP A 233 -1.87 7.40 -50.95
C ASP A 233 -1.54 8.91 -50.95
N GLY A 234 -2.04 9.67 -49.98
CA GLY A 234 -1.89 11.12 -49.89
C GLY A 234 -2.87 11.94 -50.73
N ARG A 235 -3.94 11.34 -51.26
CA ARG A 235 -4.93 12.02 -52.13
C ARG A 235 -6.35 11.98 -51.58
N ASP A 236 -6.87 10.79 -51.28
CA ASP A 236 -8.24 10.60 -50.80
C ASP A 236 -8.43 9.43 -49.82
N ASP A 237 -7.37 8.65 -49.58
CA ASP A 237 -7.37 7.52 -48.65
C ASP A 237 -7.49 7.95 -47.18
N PHE A 238 -8.51 7.44 -46.48
CA PHE A 238 -8.59 7.49 -45.01
C PHE A 238 -9.52 6.40 -44.45
N ALA A 239 -9.37 6.11 -43.16
CA ALA A 239 -10.27 5.27 -42.39
C ALA A 239 -10.96 6.10 -41.30
N GLY A 240 -12.28 5.98 -41.15
CA GLY A 240 -12.99 6.73 -40.11
C GLY A 240 -14.19 6.00 -39.51
N ALA A 241 -14.52 6.34 -38.27
CA ALA A 241 -15.67 5.76 -37.58
C ALA A 241 -16.36 6.77 -36.65
N PRO A 242 -17.65 6.57 -36.33
CA PRO A 242 -18.32 7.31 -35.25
C PRO A 242 -17.59 7.10 -33.93
N CYS A 243 -17.03 8.16 -33.36
CA CYS A 243 -16.31 8.12 -32.09
C CYS A 243 -16.19 9.54 -31.54
N GLN A 244 -16.94 9.83 -30.49
CA GLN A 244 -16.80 11.08 -29.77
C GLN A 244 -15.66 10.94 -28.75
N LEU A 245 -14.57 11.70 -28.94
CA LEU A 245 -13.46 11.71 -28.00
C LEU A 245 -13.90 12.41 -26.70
N ALA A 246 -13.80 11.68 -25.58
CA ALA A 246 -14.23 12.16 -24.27
C ALA A 246 -13.26 13.20 -23.68
N GLU A 247 -13.62 13.82 -22.54
CA GLU A 247 -12.75 14.76 -21.82
C GLU A 247 -11.45 14.11 -21.31
N ARG A 248 -11.36 12.78 -21.36
CA ARG A 248 -10.15 12.01 -21.09
C ARG A 248 -10.01 10.91 -22.14
N GLY A 249 -8.79 10.52 -22.46
CA GLY A 249 -8.61 9.50 -23.47
C GLY A 249 -7.17 9.32 -23.91
N THR A 250 -7.00 8.33 -24.78
CA THR A 250 -5.74 8.05 -25.45
C THR A 250 -6.01 7.63 -26.89
N VAL A 251 -5.22 8.15 -27.84
CA VAL A 251 -5.10 7.58 -29.18
C VAL A 251 -3.68 7.09 -29.35
N ALA A 252 -3.51 5.86 -29.83
CA ALA A 252 -2.22 5.25 -30.15
C ALA A 252 -2.30 4.56 -31.51
N LEU A 253 -1.26 4.65 -32.33
CA LEU A 253 -1.17 3.99 -33.63
C LEU A 253 0.29 3.78 -34.05
N TRP A 254 0.52 2.85 -34.95
CA TRP A 254 1.77 2.74 -35.69
C TRP A 254 1.65 3.43 -37.04
N PHE A 255 2.65 4.24 -37.39
CA PHE A 255 2.70 4.92 -38.68
C PHE A 255 4.09 4.86 -39.31
N LYS A 256 4.12 4.53 -40.60
CA LYS A 256 5.31 4.56 -41.45
C LYS A 256 5.10 5.58 -42.57
N PRO A 257 5.58 6.83 -42.43
CA PRO A 257 5.45 7.84 -43.47
C PRO A 257 6.31 7.48 -44.69
N ASP A 258 5.74 7.55 -45.89
CA ASP A 258 6.53 7.36 -47.13
C ASP A 258 7.47 8.56 -47.36
N GLU A 259 7.00 9.76 -47.02
CA GLU A 259 7.77 11.01 -47.07
C GLU A 259 7.23 12.02 -46.04
N PHE A 260 8.04 13.03 -45.71
CA PHE A 260 7.62 14.16 -44.89
C PHE A 260 7.23 15.34 -45.79
N TYR A 261 6.02 15.85 -45.63
CA TYR A 261 5.54 17.07 -46.29
C TYR A 261 4.63 17.84 -45.34
N ASN A 262 4.32 19.09 -45.67
CA ASN A 262 3.53 19.92 -44.79
C ASN A 262 2.11 19.37 -44.66
N PHE A 263 1.71 19.12 -43.41
CA PHE A 263 0.39 18.60 -43.06
C PHE A 263 0.13 17.17 -43.56
N ASN A 264 1.15 16.29 -43.54
CA ASN A 264 0.91 14.86 -43.70
C ASN A 264 0.07 14.37 -42.50
N THR A 265 -1.26 14.24 -42.67
CA THR A 265 -2.21 14.04 -41.56
C THR A 265 -2.31 12.58 -41.13
N LEU A 266 -2.24 12.35 -39.82
CA LEU A 266 -2.34 11.03 -39.19
C LEU A 266 -3.70 10.85 -38.51
N LEU A 267 -4.20 11.88 -37.83
CA LEU A 267 -5.44 11.87 -37.07
C LEU A 267 -6.17 13.20 -37.27
N ASP A 268 -7.47 13.17 -37.49
CA ASP A 268 -8.34 14.35 -37.42
C ASP A 268 -9.77 14.01 -36.97
N SER A 269 -10.61 15.05 -36.86
CA SER A 269 -12.03 14.93 -36.60
C SER A 269 -12.88 15.61 -37.68
N ASP A 270 -14.15 15.25 -37.74
CA ASP A 270 -15.12 15.80 -38.69
C ASP A 270 -15.60 17.23 -38.36
N ALA A 271 -15.44 17.68 -37.11
CA ALA A 271 -16.02 18.95 -36.67
C ALA A 271 -15.25 20.20 -37.10
N SER A 272 -13.92 20.12 -37.22
CA SER A 272 -13.05 21.24 -37.60
C SER A 272 -11.67 20.71 -38.00
N PRO A 273 -10.98 21.31 -39.00
CA PRO A 273 -9.60 20.95 -39.32
C PRO A 273 -8.65 21.14 -38.14
N ASP A 274 -9.00 22.05 -37.22
CA ASP A 274 -8.18 22.44 -36.08
C ASP A 274 -8.49 21.69 -34.78
N LEU A 275 -9.32 20.63 -34.85
CA LEU A 275 -9.81 19.90 -33.68
C LEU A 275 -9.36 18.44 -33.70
N TRP A 276 -8.70 18.01 -32.62
CA TRP A 276 -8.14 16.66 -32.47
C TRP A 276 -7.28 16.24 -33.66
N GLU A 277 -6.27 17.06 -33.97
CA GLU A 277 -5.48 16.92 -35.18
C GLU A 277 -4.04 16.49 -34.86
N MET A 278 -3.51 15.53 -35.63
CA MET A 278 -2.11 15.10 -35.61
C MET A 278 -1.56 15.06 -37.03
N TRP A 279 -0.41 15.70 -37.26
CA TRP A 279 0.23 15.77 -38.57
C TRP A 279 1.74 15.84 -38.48
N ILE A 280 2.42 15.59 -39.59
CA ILE A 280 3.88 15.78 -39.74
C ILE A 280 4.14 16.92 -40.73
N TYR A 281 5.16 17.75 -40.47
CA TYR A 281 5.66 18.78 -41.38
C TYR A 281 6.78 18.26 -42.29
N LYS A 282 7.06 18.99 -43.38
CA LYS A 282 8.17 18.66 -44.31
C LYS A 282 9.54 18.59 -43.65
N ASP A 283 9.71 19.29 -42.52
CA ASP A 283 10.95 19.29 -41.75
C ASP A 283 11.06 18.09 -40.78
N GLY A 284 10.06 17.19 -40.73
CA GLY A 284 10.04 16.01 -39.87
C GLY A 284 9.39 16.23 -38.50
N ARG A 285 8.90 17.44 -38.22
CA ARG A 285 8.24 17.75 -36.96
C ARG A 285 6.83 17.16 -36.92
N LEU A 286 6.62 16.22 -36.01
CA LEU A 286 5.30 15.74 -35.59
C LEU A 286 4.62 16.82 -34.75
N LYS A 287 3.34 17.04 -34.99
CA LYS A 287 2.49 17.97 -34.24
C LYS A 287 1.21 17.28 -33.84
N PHE A 288 0.70 17.67 -32.68
CA PHE A 288 -0.65 17.34 -32.24
C PHE A 288 -1.30 18.57 -31.59
N ARG A 289 -2.61 18.70 -31.72
CA ARG A 289 -3.43 19.64 -30.94
C ARG A 289 -4.79 19.06 -30.61
N ILE A 290 -5.31 19.45 -29.45
CA ILE A 290 -6.72 19.22 -29.10
C ILE A 290 -7.58 20.29 -29.77
N ALA A 291 -7.17 21.56 -29.66
CA ALA A 291 -7.72 22.71 -30.37
C ALA A 291 -6.65 23.82 -30.45
N GLY A 292 -6.85 24.89 -31.23
CA GLY A 292 -5.97 26.06 -31.22
C GLY A 292 -5.73 26.59 -29.79
N GLY A 293 -4.48 26.65 -29.35
CA GLY A 293 -4.09 27.07 -28.00
C GLY A 293 -4.40 26.07 -26.87
N SER A 294 -4.65 24.79 -27.17
CA SER A 294 -4.95 23.73 -26.19
C SER A 294 -4.34 22.39 -26.60
N GLY A 295 -3.50 21.82 -25.72
CA GLY A 295 -2.86 20.53 -25.95
C GLY A 295 -1.93 20.52 -27.16
N GLU A 296 -1.24 21.63 -27.42
CA GLU A 296 -0.31 21.76 -28.54
C GLU A 296 1.02 21.08 -28.22
N LEU A 297 1.30 19.99 -28.94
CA LEU A 297 2.47 19.13 -28.75
C LEU A 297 3.31 19.07 -30.04
N SER A 298 4.58 18.73 -29.92
CA SER A 298 5.59 18.79 -30.97
C SER A 298 6.77 17.86 -30.68
N TYR A 299 7.26 17.15 -31.70
CA TYR A 299 8.51 16.40 -31.59
C TYR A 299 9.20 16.21 -32.95
N ASP A 300 10.53 16.20 -33.00
CA ASP A 300 11.28 16.00 -34.25
C ASP A 300 11.54 14.50 -34.50
N LEU A 301 10.97 13.96 -35.58
CA LEU A 301 11.11 12.54 -35.94
C LEU A 301 12.41 12.23 -36.71
N LYS A 302 13.15 13.24 -37.19
CA LYS A 302 14.41 13.01 -37.92
C LYS A 302 15.47 12.34 -37.05
N GLU A 303 15.46 12.63 -35.75
CA GLU A 303 16.38 12.01 -34.77
C GLU A 303 16.09 10.51 -34.55
N LEU A 304 14.96 10.00 -35.06
CA LEU A 304 14.47 8.64 -34.82
C LEU A 304 14.31 7.81 -36.11
N GLY A 305 14.97 8.19 -37.20
CA GLY A 305 15.06 7.39 -38.43
C GLY A 305 14.46 8.01 -39.69
N GLY A 306 13.76 9.15 -39.57
CA GLY A 306 13.17 9.88 -40.69
C GLY A 306 12.05 9.15 -41.45
N ALA A 307 11.72 9.65 -42.65
CA ALA A 307 10.73 9.02 -43.51
C ALA A 307 11.13 7.56 -43.86
N GLY A 308 10.15 6.67 -43.91
CA GLY A 308 10.36 5.24 -44.11
C GLY A 308 10.63 4.43 -42.84
N ALA A 309 10.75 5.06 -41.66
CA ALA A 309 10.80 4.36 -40.37
C ALA A 309 9.39 4.13 -39.77
N TRP A 310 9.23 3.06 -38.98
CA TRP A 310 8.02 2.84 -38.19
C TRP A 310 8.07 3.64 -36.89
N TYR A 311 6.98 4.35 -36.58
CA TYR A 311 6.80 5.07 -35.34
C TYR A 311 5.55 4.59 -34.62
N HIS A 312 5.67 4.26 -33.33
CA HIS A 312 4.51 4.17 -32.45
C HIS A 312 4.23 5.56 -31.89
N LEU A 313 3.10 6.13 -32.24
CA LEU A 313 2.69 7.48 -31.88
C LEU A 313 1.48 7.40 -30.95
N ALA A 314 1.57 8.04 -29.79
CA ALA A 314 0.44 8.09 -28.87
C ALA A 314 0.28 9.47 -28.23
N VAL A 315 -0.98 9.87 -28.06
CA VAL A 315 -1.38 11.10 -27.36
C VAL A 315 -2.35 10.73 -26.25
N VAL A 316 -2.07 11.24 -25.06
CA VAL A 316 -2.85 10.99 -23.83
C VAL A 316 -3.35 12.32 -23.30
N TRP A 317 -4.63 12.43 -22.96
CA TRP A 317 -5.17 13.66 -22.37
C TRP A 317 -6.07 13.38 -21.17
N ASP A 318 -6.03 14.30 -20.22
CA ASP A 318 -6.98 14.36 -19.12
C ASP A 318 -7.33 15.83 -18.85
N LEU A 319 -8.47 16.26 -19.41
CA LEU A 319 -8.97 17.64 -19.30
C LEU A 319 -9.67 17.91 -17.96
N VAL A 320 -9.75 16.90 -17.09
CA VAL A 320 -10.53 16.96 -15.85
C VAL A 320 -9.62 16.93 -14.63
N ASP A 321 -8.74 15.94 -14.50
CA ASP A 321 -7.92 15.75 -13.30
C ASP A 321 -6.56 16.44 -13.38
N THR A 322 -5.94 16.47 -14.56
CA THR A 322 -4.62 17.09 -14.75
C THR A 322 -4.68 18.39 -15.51
N GLY A 323 -5.60 18.54 -16.47
CA GLY A 323 -5.64 19.68 -17.39
C GLY A 323 -4.46 19.66 -18.36
N GLU A 324 -4.00 18.47 -18.75
CA GLU A 324 -2.79 18.27 -19.57
C GLU A 324 -3.03 17.29 -20.73
N ALA A 325 -2.23 17.45 -21.80
CA ALA A 325 -2.05 16.48 -22.86
C ALA A 325 -0.57 16.09 -22.97
N ARG A 326 -0.29 14.84 -23.33
CA ARG A 326 1.05 14.24 -23.37
C ARG A 326 1.28 13.53 -24.69
N LEU A 327 2.45 13.73 -25.29
CA LEU A 327 2.87 13.09 -26.54
C LEU A 327 3.92 12.03 -26.24
N TYR A 328 3.74 10.84 -26.81
CA TYR A 328 4.68 9.73 -26.75
C TYR A 328 5.08 9.30 -28.16
N VAL A 329 6.37 9.08 -28.36
CA VAL A 329 6.94 8.54 -29.60
C VAL A 329 7.83 7.35 -29.24
N ASN A 330 7.52 6.18 -29.80
CA ASN A 330 8.17 4.90 -29.53
C ASN A 330 8.16 4.55 -28.02
N GLY A 331 7.04 4.80 -27.34
CA GLY A 331 6.86 4.48 -25.93
C GLY A 331 7.55 5.44 -24.95
N VAL A 332 8.19 6.49 -25.45
CA VAL A 332 8.88 7.51 -24.66
C VAL A 332 8.09 8.80 -24.66
N GLU A 333 7.82 9.36 -23.48
CA GLU A 333 7.19 10.69 -23.34
C GLU A 333 8.12 11.75 -23.91
N ARG A 334 7.60 12.57 -24.82
CA ARG A 334 8.36 13.60 -25.53
C ARG A 334 7.99 15.01 -25.09
N GLU A 335 6.71 15.25 -24.87
CA GLU A 335 6.23 16.57 -24.46
C GLU A 335 4.93 16.48 -23.67
N VAL A 336 4.70 17.48 -22.83
CA VAL A 336 3.48 17.70 -22.05
C VAL A 336 3.06 19.14 -22.24
N ALA A 337 1.76 19.38 -22.50
CA ALA A 337 1.22 20.72 -22.69
C ALA A 337 -0.09 20.91 -21.92
N PRO A 338 -0.39 22.13 -21.43
CA PRO A 338 -1.69 22.45 -20.85
C PRO A 338 -2.82 22.23 -21.86
N ALA A 339 -3.92 21.66 -21.38
CA ALA A 339 -5.09 21.33 -22.17
C ALA A 339 -6.37 21.80 -21.49
N LYS A 340 -7.25 22.43 -22.26
CA LYS A 340 -8.51 23.02 -21.80
C LYS A 340 -9.68 22.15 -22.23
N ARG A 341 -10.74 22.12 -21.41
CA ARG A 341 -12.03 21.53 -21.79
C ARG A 341 -12.62 22.24 -23.00
N LEU A 342 -13.25 21.47 -23.87
CA LEU A 342 -13.86 21.95 -25.10
C LEU A 342 -15.38 21.84 -25.03
N GLY A 343 -16.09 22.80 -25.64
CA GLY A 343 -17.55 22.75 -25.81
C GLY A 343 -18.03 21.91 -27.01
N LYS A 344 -17.14 21.55 -27.94
CA LYS A 344 -17.41 20.67 -29.10
C LYS A 344 -16.30 19.63 -29.21
N THR A 345 -16.65 18.36 -29.41
CA THR A 345 -15.69 17.23 -29.42
C THR A 345 -15.63 16.45 -30.74
N GLY A 346 -16.38 16.87 -31.77
CA GLY A 346 -16.58 16.06 -32.99
C GLY A 346 -17.43 14.81 -32.75
N GLY A 347 -17.94 14.22 -33.83
CA GLY A 347 -18.72 12.97 -33.80
C GLY A 347 -17.96 11.77 -34.37
N ARG A 348 -16.86 12.03 -35.08
CA ARG A 348 -16.06 11.01 -35.77
C ARG A 348 -14.57 11.25 -35.57
N ILE A 349 -13.84 10.14 -35.55
CA ILE A 349 -12.38 10.10 -35.63
C ILE A 349 -11.99 9.58 -37.01
N ASN A 350 -11.01 10.21 -37.66
CA ASN A 350 -10.44 9.68 -38.89
C ASN A 350 -8.92 9.59 -38.81
N ILE A 351 -8.40 8.56 -39.48
CA ILE A 351 -6.99 8.27 -39.63
C ILE A 351 -6.63 8.45 -41.10
N GLY A 352 -5.68 9.35 -41.40
CA GLY A 352 -5.31 9.72 -42.77
C GLY A 352 -5.94 10.99 -43.33
N GLY A 353 -6.66 11.76 -42.50
CA GLY A 353 -7.19 13.08 -42.86
C GLY A 353 -8.60 13.02 -43.49
N GLY A 354 -9.64 12.73 -42.71
CA GLY A 354 -11.02 12.67 -43.21
C GLY A 354 -11.69 14.03 -43.36
N ASN A 355 -11.14 15.08 -42.73
CA ASN A 355 -11.63 16.45 -42.86
C ASN A 355 -11.24 17.04 -44.22
N ALA A 356 -12.16 17.75 -44.87
CA ALA A 356 -11.91 18.39 -46.16
C ALA A 356 -10.90 19.56 -46.07
N GLY A 357 -10.73 20.15 -44.88
CA GLY A 357 -9.77 21.22 -44.62
C GLY A 357 -8.33 20.75 -44.38
N ASN A 358 -8.11 19.44 -44.21
CA ASN A 358 -6.80 18.86 -43.92
C ASN A 358 -6.21 18.16 -45.15
N THR A 359 -4.90 18.30 -45.32
CA THR A 359 -4.15 17.54 -46.35
C THR A 359 -4.14 16.06 -45.97
N LYS A 360 -4.26 15.15 -46.95
CA LYS A 360 -4.34 13.71 -46.67
C LYS A 360 -3.03 13.13 -46.15
N GLY A 361 -3.13 12.00 -45.47
CA GLY A 361 -1.97 11.24 -45.01
C GLY A 361 -1.35 10.41 -46.13
N LYS A 362 -0.02 10.26 -46.14
CA LYS A 362 0.68 9.34 -47.05
C LYS A 362 1.68 8.47 -46.29
N GLY A 363 1.49 7.16 -46.36
CA GLY A 363 2.27 6.16 -45.61
C GLY A 363 1.48 4.89 -45.35
N VAL A 364 1.95 4.08 -44.39
CA VAL A 364 1.23 2.90 -43.89
C VAL A 364 0.85 3.13 -42.43
N VAL A 365 -0.42 2.93 -42.09
CA VAL A 365 -0.92 2.95 -40.72
C VAL A 365 -1.31 1.55 -40.26
N ASP A 366 -1.03 1.23 -39.00
CA ASP A 366 -1.29 -0.07 -38.41
C ASP A 366 -1.64 0.07 -36.91
N ASP A 367 -2.34 -0.92 -36.36
CA ASP A 367 -2.66 -1.09 -34.93
C ASP A 367 -3.20 0.20 -34.27
N VAL A 368 -4.25 0.77 -34.87
CA VAL A 368 -4.92 1.98 -34.36
C VAL A 368 -5.75 1.62 -33.14
N ARG A 369 -5.54 2.34 -32.04
CA ARG A 369 -6.22 2.14 -30.76
C ARG A 369 -6.74 3.45 -30.19
N VAL A 370 -8.01 3.48 -29.79
CA VAL A 370 -8.66 4.61 -29.11
C VAL A 370 -9.21 4.14 -27.77
N TYR A 371 -8.79 4.79 -26.70
CA TYR A 371 -9.20 4.49 -25.33
C TYR A 371 -10.05 5.63 -24.77
N GLY A 372 -11.09 5.29 -24.01
CA GLY A 372 -11.93 6.27 -23.30
C GLY A 372 -11.29 6.85 -22.03
N VAL A 373 -10.03 6.49 -21.74
CA VAL A 373 -9.31 6.90 -20.53
C VAL A 373 -7.85 7.27 -20.88
N PRO A 374 -7.17 8.02 -20.00
CA PRO A 374 -5.76 8.30 -20.17
C PRO A 374 -4.94 7.07 -19.76
N LEU A 375 -4.16 6.52 -20.70
CA LEU A 375 -3.29 5.38 -20.42
C LEU A 375 -2.04 5.83 -19.66
N SER A 376 -1.56 4.96 -18.78
CA SER A 376 -0.29 5.17 -18.09
C SER A 376 0.88 5.11 -19.08
N LYS A 377 1.98 5.80 -18.75
CA LYS A 377 3.26 5.73 -19.49
C LYS A 377 3.71 4.27 -19.70
N ALA A 378 3.54 3.43 -18.69
CA ALA A 378 3.82 1.99 -18.73
C ALA A 378 3.08 1.29 -19.87
N ARG A 379 1.77 1.56 -19.96
CA ARG A 379 0.92 0.97 -20.97
C ARG A 379 1.30 1.46 -22.36
N ILE A 380 1.58 2.75 -22.53
CA ILE A 380 2.05 3.30 -23.81
C ILE A 380 3.37 2.68 -24.26
N ARG A 381 4.31 2.45 -23.33
CA ARG A 381 5.57 1.75 -23.63
C ARG A 381 5.32 0.30 -24.06
N SER A 382 4.42 -0.40 -23.38
CA SER A 382 4.01 -1.76 -23.75
C SER A 382 3.41 -1.83 -25.15
N LEU A 383 2.60 -0.85 -25.56
CA LEU A 383 2.05 -0.78 -26.93
C LEU A 383 3.16 -0.57 -27.98
N ALA A 384 4.19 0.22 -27.64
CA ALA A 384 5.31 0.52 -28.52
C ALA A 384 6.36 -0.59 -28.62
N SER A 385 6.49 -1.46 -27.60
CA SER A 385 7.49 -2.54 -27.57
C SER A 385 7.06 -3.82 -28.29
N ASP A 386 5.80 -3.91 -28.68
CA ASP A 386 5.14 -5.13 -29.13
C ASP A 386 5.37 -5.41 -30.64
N ARG A 387 6.57 -5.08 -31.14
CA ARG A 387 6.93 -4.95 -32.57
C ARG A 387 7.27 -6.28 -33.27
N ASP A 388 7.78 -7.29 -32.55
CA ASP A 388 8.50 -8.41 -33.19
C ASP A 388 7.99 -9.83 -32.86
N GLY A 389 6.85 -10.02 -32.20
CA GLY A 389 6.30 -11.37 -31.94
C GLY A 389 7.15 -12.28 -31.03
N GLN A 390 8.36 -11.86 -30.66
CA GLN A 390 8.92 -12.17 -29.37
C GLN A 390 8.18 -11.31 -28.37
N ARG A 391 7.52 -11.94 -27.38
CA ARG A 391 7.47 -11.35 -26.05
C ARG A 391 8.89 -10.84 -25.83
N PRO A 392 9.17 -9.53 -25.57
CA PRO A 392 10.51 -9.20 -25.11
C PRO A 392 10.80 -10.22 -24.02
N ALA A 393 11.94 -10.93 -24.14
CA ALA A 393 12.36 -11.81 -23.07
C ALA A 393 12.06 -11.01 -21.81
N PRO A 394 11.23 -11.55 -20.89
CA PRO A 394 10.91 -10.76 -19.71
C PRO A 394 12.28 -10.32 -19.19
N ASP A 395 12.46 -9.03 -18.89
CA ASP A 395 13.73 -8.44 -18.45
C ASP A 395 14.11 -9.13 -17.12
N VAL A 396 14.46 -10.41 -17.20
CA VAL A 396 14.51 -11.41 -16.16
C VAL A 396 15.98 -11.71 -16.07
N ALA A 397 16.59 -11.04 -15.10
CA ALA A 397 17.98 -11.25 -14.78
C ALA A 397 18.21 -12.66 -14.22
N ILE A 398 17.19 -13.29 -13.62
CA ILE A 398 17.21 -14.67 -13.11
C ILE A 398 15.84 -15.32 -13.30
N ASP A 399 15.78 -16.50 -13.93
CA ASP A 399 14.60 -17.40 -13.98
C ASP A 399 15.11 -18.83 -13.77
N GLU A 400 15.24 -19.26 -12.51
CA GLU A 400 15.89 -20.52 -12.17
C GLU A 400 14.96 -21.42 -11.36
N HIS A 401 14.66 -22.60 -11.93
CA HIS A 401 13.78 -23.62 -11.37
C HIS A 401 14.55 -24.84 -10.85
N PHE A 402 15.88 -24.89 -11.00
CA PHE A 402 16.73 -26.00 -10.54
C PHE A 402 16.41 -27.38 -11.16
N GLU A 403 15.83 -27.36 -12.35
CA GLU A 403 15.38 -28.55 -13.09
C GLU A 403 16.49 -29.21 -13.92
N GLY A 404 17.58 -28.48 -14.18
CA GLY A 404 18.70 -28.86 -15.04
C GLY A 404 20.03 -29.00 -14.28
N GLU A 405 21.13 -28.76 -14.99
CA GLU A 405 22.45 -28.63 -14.35
C GLU A 405 22.48 -27.35 -13.52
N LEU A 406 22.95 -27.45 -12.26
CA LEU A 406 22.94 -26.30 -11.37
C LEU A 406 23.80 -25.17 -11.93
N PRO A 407 23.34 -23.90 -11.88
CA PRO A 407 24.12 -22.77 -12.33
C PRO A 407 25.38 -22.62 -11.47
N GLY A 408 26.40 -21.96 -12.01
CA GLY A 408 27.67 -21.69 -11.32
C GLY A 408 27.49 -20.79 -10.10
N PHE A 409 27.00 -21.36 -9.00
CA PHE A 409 26.75 -20.65 -7.77
C PHE A 409 28.04 -20.25 -7.08
N HIS A 410 28.02 -19.06 -6.51
CA HIS A 410 28.95 -18.72 -5.45
C HIS A 410 28.34 -19.05 -4.10
N THR A 411 29.18 -19.52 -3.17
CA THR A 411 28.74 -19.87 -1.82
C THR A 411 29.40 -19.01 -0.78
N HIS A 412 28.73 -18.91 0.35
CA HIS A 412 29.29 -18.37 1.58
C HIS A 412 28.94 -19.29 2.73
N LEU A 413 29.96 -19.98 3.28
CA LEU A 413 29.81 -20.90 4.42
C LEU A 413 28.68 -21.93 4.22
N ALA A 414 28.50 -22.45 3.00
CA ALA A 414 27.50 -23.46 2.69
C ALA A 414 27.92 -24.34 1.51
N THR A 415 27.37 -25.54 1.45
CA THR A 415 27.37 -26.43 0.28
C THR A 415 25.98 -26.44 -0.36
N TYR A 416 25.91 -26.80 -1.64
CA TYR A 416 24.65 -26.92 -2.37
C TYR A 416 24.61 -28.17 -3.25
N ALA A 417 23.41 -28.67 -3.50
CA ALA A 417 23.16 -29.79 -4.40
C ALA A 417 21.75 -29.70 -4.98
N ALA A 418 21.57 -30.25 -6.17
CA ALA A 418 20.23 -30.51 -6.71
C ALA A 418 19.60 -31.65 -5.88
N ASP A 419 18.33 -31.49 -5.52
CA ASP A 419 17.59 -32.50 -4.75
C ASP A 419 16.21 -32.72 -5.37
N GLY A 420 16.03 -33.89 -5.98
CA GLY A 420 14.75 -34.30 -6.58
C GLY A 420 13.73 -34.87 -5.59
N SER A 421 14.09 -35.04 -4.31
CA SER A 421 13.16 -35.55 -3.29
C SER A 421 12.21 -34.49 -2.77
N ARG A 422 12.54 -33.21 -2.96
CA ARG A 422 11.81 -32.05 -2.44
C ARG A 422 11.83 -30.94 -3.47
N ALA A 423 10.85 -30.98 -4.37
CA ALA A 423 10.61 -29.94 -5.37
C ALA A 423 9.39 -29.11 -4.97
N HIS A 424 9.41 -27.79 -5.19
CA HIS A 424 8.21 -26.96 -5.11
C HIS A 424 7.40 -27.10 -6.38
N CYS A 425 8.05 -26.96 -7.54
CA CYS A 425 7.52 -27.30 -8.85
C CYS A 425 8.49 -28.22 -9.59
N GLY A 426 8.07 -28.85 -10.69
CA GLY A 426 8.98 -29.65 -11.51
C GLY A 426 9.56 -30.91 -10.81
N LYS A 427 10.85 -31.15 -11.03
CA LYS A 427 11.62 -32.36 -10.71
C LYS A 427 12.67 -32.14 -9.62
N GLY A 428 13.05 -30.91 -9.27
CA GLY A 428 14.09 -30.68 -8.27
C GLY A 428 14.13 -29.29 -7.68
N SER A 429 14.87 -29.13 -6.59
CA SER A 429 15.15 -27.83 -5.98
C SER A 429 16.63 -27.71 -5.61
N LEU A 430 17.07 -26.49 -5.34
CA LEU A 430 18.38 -26.22 -4.77
C LEU A 430 18.37 -26.49 -3.26
N ARG A 431 19.01 -27.57 -2.83
CA ARG A 431 19.28 -27.81 -1.42
C ARG A 431 20.52 -27.04 -0.99
N VAL A 432 20.40 -26.21 0.05
CA VAL A 432 21.49 -25.41 0.63
C VAL A 432 21.75 -25.88 2.06
N THR A 433 23.00 -26.23 2.37
CA THR A 433 23.43 -26.72 3.69
C THR A 433 24.51 -25.82 4.27
N PRO A 434 24.20 -25.00 5.30
CA PRO A 434 25.21 -24.19 5.99
C PRO A 434 26.31 -25.05 6.65
N SER A 435 27.54 -24.55 6.62
CA SER A 435 28.72 -25.14 7.28
C SER A 435 28.99 -24.53 8.66
N LYS A 436 28.25 -23.48 9.05
CA LYS A 436 28.27 -22.78 10.35
C LYS A 436 26.83 -22.41 10.74
N GLU A 437 26.66 -21.51 11.71
CA GLU A 437 25.36 -20.99 12.19
C GLU A 437 24.47 -20.37 11.10
N ALA A 438 25.06 -19.93 9.97
CA ALA A 438 24.34 -19.49 8.78
C ALA A 438 25.24 -19.62 7.54
N GLY A 439 24.62 -19.78 6.37
CA GLY A 439 25.30 -19.85 5.08
C GLY A 439 24.32 -19.78 3.92
N GLY A 440 24.83 -19.63 2.70
CA GLY A 440 23.98 -19.50 1.53
C GLY A 440 24.68 -19.69 0.19
N ALA A 441 23.87 -19.68 -0.86
CA ALA A 441 24.28 -19.61 -2.27
C ALA A 441 23.78 -18.29 -2.87
N TYR A 442 24.46 -17.76 -3.88
CA TYR A 442 24.04 -16.52 -4.53
C TYR A 442 24.38 -16.44 -6.01
N PHE A 443 23.54 -15.70 -6.73
CA PHE A 443 23.76 -15.29 -8.11
C PHE A 443 24.52 -13.96 -8.14
N LYS A 444 25.48 -13.81 -9.06
CA LYS A 444 26.08 -12.50 -9.37
C LYS A 444 25.23 -11.77 -10.40
N LEU A 445 25.05 -10.47 -10.19
CA LEU A 445 24.14 -9.63 -10.97
C LEU A 445 24.85 -8.48 -11.70
N ASP A 446 26.18 -8.36 -11.57
CA ASP A 446 26.93 -7.32 -12.26
C ASP A 446 26.76 -7.44 -13.79
N GLY A 447 26.36 -6.33 -14.41
CA GLY A 447 26.07 -6.26 -15.85
C GLY A 447 24.70 -6.82 -16.26
N LEU A 448 23.93 -7.41 -15.34
CA LEU A 448 22.58 -7.94 -15.62
C LEU A 448 21.45 -6.95 -15.29
N LEU A 449 21.74 -5.88 -14.56
CA LEU A 449 20.74 -4.93 -14.08
C LEU A 449 20.93 -3.54 -14.67
N ASP A 450 19.82 -2.95 -15.11
CA ASP A 450 19.63 -1.52 -15.38
C ASP A 450 19.22 -0.78 -14.10
N PHE A 451 20.11 0.03 -13.55
CA PHE A 451 19.88 0.78 -12.30
C PHE A 451 18.86 1.92 -12.42
N THR A 452 18.34 2.19 -13.61
CA THR A 452 17.25 3.17 -13.79
C THR A 452 15.87 2.54 -13.69
N SER A 453 15.80 1.23 -13.42
CA SER A 453 14.56 0.46 -13.38
C SER A 453 14.29 -0.17 -12.03
N ASP A 454 13.01 -0.45 -11.77
CA ASP A 454 12.59 -1.24 -10.62
C ASP A 454 12.76 -2.74 -10.93
N TYR A 455 13.01 -3.53 -9.88
CA TYR A 455 13.08 -4.98 -9.95
C TYR A 455 12.22 -5.60 -8.87
N GLU A 456 11.82 -6.82 -9.13
CA GLU A 456 11.19 -7.71 -8.20
C GLU A 456 11.93 -9.03 -8.20
N PHE A 457 12.19 -9.57 -7.02
CA PHE A 457 12.78 -10.89 -6.87
C PHE A 457 11.91 -11.77 -5.99
N SER A 458 11.90 -13.07 -6.28
CA SER A 458 11.23 -14.06 -5.45
C SER A 458 11.92 -15.41 -5.48
N ALA A 459 11.69 -16.23 -4.46
CA ALA A 459 12.04 -17.64 -4.45
C ALA A 459 11.09 -18.37 -3.50
N TRP A 460 10.68 -19.58 -3.85
CA TRP A 460 10.07 -20.48 -2.89
C TRP A 460 11.14 -21.08 -2.00
N VAL A 461 10.84 -21.19 -0.70
CA VAL A 461 11.72 -21.80 0.27
C VAL A 461 10.97 -22.78 1.17
N LEU A 462 11.55 -23.96 1.34
CA LEU A 462 11.21 -24.92 2.36
C LEU A 462 12.34 -24.89 3.39
N ALA A 463 12.13 -24.17 4.49
CA ALA A 463 13.13 -24.07 5.55
C ALA A 463 13.23 -25.39 6.36
N GLY A 464 14.43 -25.71 6.84
CA GLY A 464 14.67 -26.80 7.77
C GLY A 464 14.09 -26.57 9.16
N ALA A 465 14.44 -27.43 10.12
CA ALA A 465 13.92 -27.38 11.50
C ALA A 465 14.15 -26.02 12.20
N ASP A 466 15.23 -25.31 11.86
CA ASP A 466 15.56 -23.98 12.40
C ASP A 466 14.79 -22.82 11.73
N GLY A 467 13.94 -23.12 10.74
CA GLY A 467 12.86 -22.28 10.23
C GLY A 467 13.24 -20.95 9.55
N ALA A 468 14.51 -20.54 9.53
CA ALA A 468 14.90 -19.21 9.07
C ALA A 468 15.69 -19.25 7.76
N ALA A 469 15.06 -18.80 6.69
CA ALA A 469 15.67 -18.50 5.41
C ALA A 469 15.48 -17.03 5.03
N SER A 470 16.28 -16.54 4.12
CA SER A 470 16.23 -15.17 3.63
C SER A 470 16.66 -15.11 2.18
N LEU A 471 15.96 -14.27 1.43
CA LEU A 471 16.24 -13.93 0.05
C LEU A 471 16.56 -12.44 0.02
N TYR A 472 17.74 -12.04 -0.45
CA TYR A 472 18.10 -10.62 -0.44
C TYR A 472 19.02 -10.23 -1.58
N VAL A 473 18.91 -8.96 -1.99
CA VAL A 473 19.81 -8.34 -2.95
C VAL A 473 20.74 -7.38 -2.23
N SER A 474 22.04 -7.47 -2.50
CA SER A 474 23.06 -6.60 -1.89
C SER A 474 24.08 -6.13 -2.91
N ALA A 475 24.68 -4.97 -2.65
CA ALA A 475 25.72 -4.36 -3.45
C ALA A 475 26.91 -3.92 -2.58
N SER A 476 28.09 -3.85 -3.18
CA SER A 476 29.32 -3.26 -2.63
C SER A 476 29.52 -1.87 -3.22
N ASP A 477 29.99 -0.90 -2.43
CA ASP A 477 30.41 0.41 -2.95
C ASP A 477 31.95 0.52 -3.14
N GLY A 478 32.65 -0.60 -2.95
CA GLY A 478 34.12 -0.69 -2.94
C GLY A 478 34.76 -0.46 -1.56
N LYS A 479 33.99 -0.04 -0.54
CA LYS A 479 34.43 0.08 0.86
C LYS A 479 33.68 -0.87 1.79
N GLY A 480 32.41 -1.14 1.49
CA GLY A 480 31.56 -2.07 2.24
C GLY A 480 30.38 -2.57 1.42
N ARG A 481 29.80 -3.68 1.87
CA ARG A 481 28.58 -4.27 1.30
C ARG A 481 27.36 -3.85 2.10
N HIS A 482 26.26 -3.54 1.42
CA HIS A 482 24.98 -3.21 2.03
C HIS A 482 23.83 -3.94 1.32
N THR A 483 22.76 -4.21 2.05
CA THR A 483 21.54 -4.83 1.52
C THR A 483 20.65 -3.76 0.91
N LEU A 484 20.21 -3.97 -0.32
CA LEU A 484 19.27 -3.08 -1.03
C LEU A 484 17.83 -3.44 -0.67
N SER A 485 17.54 -4.74 -0.62
CA SER A 485 16.21 -5.27 -0.32
C SER A 485 16.32 -6.73 0.15
N SER A 486 15.42 -7.15 1.02
CA SER A 486 15.42 -8.51 1.57
C SER A 486 13.99 -8.96 1.90
N ALA A 487 13.77 -10.26 1.81
CA ALA A 487 12.59 -10.95 2.29
C ALA A 487 13.04 -12.13 3.16
N GLY A 488 12.61 -12.14 4.42
CA GLY A 488 12.91 -13.22 5.37
C GLY A 488 11.68 -14.08 5.63
N GLY A 489 11.88 -15.36 5.96
CA GLY A 489 10.79 -16.24 6.32
C GLY A 489 11.16 -17.71 6.19
N GLY A 490 10.17 -18.54 5.90
CA GLY A 490 10.29 -19.98 5.86
C GLY A 490 9.69 -20.63 7.10
N LYS A 491 9.18 -21.84 6.92
CA LYS A 491 8.61 -22.63 8.00
C LYS A 491 8.92 -24.09 7.74
N ALA A 492 9.33 -24.80 8.78
CA ALA A 492 9.60 -26.22 8.71
C ALA A 492 8.37 -26.96 8.12
N GLY A 493 8.60 -27.73 7.06
CA GLY A 493 7.57 -28.54 6.41
C GLY A 493 6.57 -27.78 5.52
N GLN A 494 6.76 -26.48 5.28
CA GLN A 494 5.90 -25.70 4.37
C GLN A 494 6.73 -24.86 3.40
N TRP A 495 6.39 -24.94 2.11
CA TRP A 495 6.92 -24.03 1.10
C TRP A 495 6.33 -22.63 1.30
N VAL A 496 7.20 -21.63 1.37
CA VAL A 496 6.85 -20.23 1.52
C VAL A 496 7.50 -19.44 0.40
N ARG A 497 6.74 -18.58 -0.29
CA ARG A 497 7.32 -17.70 -1.30
C ARG A 497 7.87 -16.45 -0.62
N LEU A 498 9.19 -16.26 -0.68
CA LEU A 498 9.84 -15.01 -0.32
C LEU A 498 9.81 -14.09 -1.54
N ARG A 499 9.49 -12.80 -1.34
CA ARG A 499 9.40 -11.80 -2.41
C ARG A 499 9.88 -10.46 -1.91
N GLY A 500 10.72 -9.78 -2.70
CA GLY A 500 11.16 -8.43 -2.43
C GLY A 500 11.24 -7.61 -3.70
N VAL A 501 11.46 -6.31 -3.54
CA VAL A 501 11.54 -5.34 -4.64
C VAL A 501 12.76 -4.45 -4.50
N ILE A 502 13.32 -4.01 -5.62
CA ILE A 502 14.37 -3.01 -5.70
C ILE A 502 13.82 -1.85 -6.51
N ARG A 503 13.93 -0.62 -6.02
CA ARG A 503 13.53 0.58 -6.77
C ARG A 503 14.72 1.15 -7.53
N ALA A 504 14.46 1.78 -8.68
CA ALA A 504 15.46 2.53 -9.43
C ALA A 504 16.20 3.57 -8.56
N GLY A 505 15.50 4.17 -7.59
CA GLY A 505 16.09 5.15 -6.67
C GLY A 505 16.93 4.56 -5.52
N GLN A 506 16.98 3.24 -5.35
CA GLN A 506 17.74 2.60 -4.26
C GLN A 506 19.21 2.35 -4.59
N TRP A 507 19.57 2.37 -5.88
CA TRP A 507 20.95 2.17 -6.32
C TRP A 507 21.83 3.37 -5.96
N ARG A 508 23.03 3.13 -5.44
CA ARG A 508 24.04 4.17 -5.25
C ARG A 508 24.90 4.28 -6.50
N PRO A 509 25.46 5.47 -6.82
CA PRO A 509 26.30 5.67 -8.00
C PRO A 509 27.56 4.78 -8.09
N ARG A 510 27.96 4.10 -7.00
CA ARG A 510 29.17 3.27 -6.92
C ARG A 510 28.90 1.78 -6.71
N ASP A 511 27.63 1.39 -6.71
CA ASP A 511 27.22 0.01 -6.47
C ASP A 511 27.80 -0.94 -7.53
N ARG A 512 28.41 -2.02 -7.04
CA ARG A 512 29.09 -3.09 -7.78
C ARG A 512 29.06 -4.39 -6.97
N ASP A 513 29.59 -5.49 -7.51
CA ASP A 513 29.60 -6.81 -6.86
C ASP A 513 28.19 -7.23 -6.40
N ILE A 514 27.19 -7.02 -7.26
CA ILE A 514 25.78 -7.15 -6.90
C ILE A 514 25.40 -8.63 -6.85
N MET A 515 24.63 -9.03 -5.84
CA MET A 515 24.17 -10.42 -5.73
C MET A 515 22.72 -10.55 -5.26
N LEU A 516 22.02 -11.57 -5.78
CA LEU A 516 20.80 -12.15 -5.19
C LEU A 516 21.20 -13.39 -4.39
N ALA A 517 21.04 -13.34 -3.07
CA ALA A 517 21.47 -14.38 -2.15
C ALA A 517 20.30 -15.15 -1.55
N LEU A 518 20.45 -16.48 -1.53
CA LEU A 518 19.60 -17.50 -0.93
C LEU A 518 20.30 -17.98 0.36
N SER A 519 19.92 -17.43 1.51
CA SER A 519 20.60 -17.65 2.79
C SER A 519 19.73 -18.38 3.79
N THR A 520 20.33 -19.22 4.62
CA THR A 520 19.62 -20.01 5.63
C THR A 520 20.49 -20.30 6.86
N ARG A 521 19.84 -20.56 8.00
CA ARG A 521 20.48 -20.99 9.27
C ARG A 521 20.51 -22.51 9.46
N GLY A 522 19.77 -23.26 8.64
CA GLY A 522 19.76 -24.72 8.63
C GLY A 522 19.55 -25.28 7.23
N GLU A 523 19.65 -26.59 7.04
CA GLU A 523 19.41 -27.22 5.72
C GLU A 523 18.04 -26.79 5.16
N SER A 524 18.01 -26.22 3.96
CA SER A 524 16.79 -25.68 3.34
C SER A 524 16.79 -25.88 1.83
N TRP A 525 15.60 -25.89 1.23
CA TRP A 525 15.42 -26.03 -0.22
C TRP A 525 14.86 -24.74 -0.80
N PHE A 526 15.46 -24.28 -1.89
CA PHE A 526 15.02 -23.11 -2.66
C PHE A 526 14.59 -23.53 -4.04
N ASP A 527 13.53 -22.91 -4.54
CA ASP A 527 12.94 -23.21 -5.83
C ASP A 527 12.32 -21.95 -6.48
N ASP A 528 12.12 -21.98 -7.80
CA ASP A 528 11.62 -20.87 -8.64
C ASP A 528 12.23 -19.51 -8.25
N ALA A 529 13.56 -19.44 -8.23
CA ALA A 529 14.29 -18.21 -7.97
C ALA A 529 14.18 -17.29 -9.19
N GLU A 530 13.58 -16.13 -8.99
CA GLU A 530 13.30 -15.16 -10.04
C GLU A 530 13.81 -13.77 -9.66
N LEU A 531 14.35 -13.03 -10.62
CA LEU A 531 14.62 -11.60 -10.55
C LEU A 531 14.21 -10.98 -11.88
N ARG A 532 13.16 -10.17 -11.85
CA ARG A 532 12.57 -9.51 -13.03
C ARG A 532 12.53 -8.00 -12.85
N LYS A 533 12.90 -7.27 -13.88
CA LYS A 533 12.60 -5.85 -14.00
C LYS A 533 11.09 -5.69 -14.02
N THR A 534 10.61 -4.67 -13.33
CA THR A 534 9.18 -4.39 -13.17
C THR A 534 8.98 -2.88 -13.15
N GLU A 535 7.73 -2.44 -13.08
CA GLU A 535 7.38 -1.06 -12.77
C GLU A 535 6.51 -1.09 -11.53
N LEU A 536 7.01 -0.53 -10.44
CA LEU A 536 6.28 -0.50 -9.17
C LEU A 536 5.63 0.88 -9.02
N PRO A 537 4.38 0.96 -8.53
CA PRO A 537 3.72 2.24 -8.29
C PRO A 537 4.54 3.08 -7.31
N ASP A 538 4.50 4.41 -7.42
CA ASP A 538 5.19 5.31 -6.47
C ASP A 538 4.90 4.86 -5.03
N PRO A 539 5.92 4.72 -4.17
CA PRO A 539 5.69 4.39 -2.78
C PRO A 539 4.86 5.49 -2.12
N ALA A 540 4.05 5.13 -1.12
CA ALA A 540 3.12 6.05 -0.46
C ALA A 540 3.83 7.33 0.02
N ILE A 541 5.08 7.22 0.48
CA ILE A 541 5.92 8.35 0.89
C ILE A 541 6.10 9.40 -0.22
N GLY A 542 6.21 8.97 -1.48
CA GLY A 542 6.36 9.83 -2.66
C GLY A 542 5.02 10.29 -3.25
N VAL A 543 3.95 9.54 -3.01
CA VAL A 543 2.58 9.93 -3.39
C VAL A 543 2.04 11.03 -2.47
N TRP A 544 2.36 10.96 -1.18
CA TRP A 544 1.76 11.78 -0.12
C TRP A 544 1.67 13.28 -0.44
N PRO A 545 2.74 13.98 -0.88
CA PRO A 545 2.66 15.44 -1.07
C PRO A 545 1.57 15.86 -2.08
N ARG A 546 1.35 15.06 -3.12
CA ARG A 546 0.30 15.31 -4.12
C ARG A 546 -1.08 14.93 -3.60
N LEU A 547 -1.17 13.79 -2.91
CA LEU A 547 -2.42 13.31 -2.33
C LEU A 547 -2.94 14.28 -1.26
N GLU A 548 -2.06 14.72 -0.36
CA GLU A 548 -2.39 15.68 0.69
C GLU A 548 -2.93 16.98 0.11
N SER A 549 -2.25 17.56 -0.89
CA SER A 549 -2.69 18.81 -1.52
C SER A 549 -4.11 18.68 -2.08
N ARG A 550 -4.41 17.58 -2.79
CA ARG A 550 -5.76 17.32 -3.31
C ARG A 550 -6.79 17.06 -2.20
N LEU A 551 -6.41 16.30 -1.19
CA LEU A 551 -7.29 15.93 -0.07
C LEU A 551 -7.68 17.17 0.74
N ASN A 552 -6.71 18.02 1.08
CA ASN A 552 -6.93 19.26 1.83
C ASN A 552 -7.72 20.28 1.02
N ALA A 553 -7.50 20.37 -0.30
CA ALA A 553 -8.30 21.23 -1.17
C ALA A 553 -9.76 20.76 -1.25
N ALA A 554 -9.99 19.46 -1.41
CA ALA A 554 -11.33 18.87 -1.44
C ALA A 554 -12.06 19.07 -0.09
N ALA A 555 -11.42 18.74 1.04
CA ALA A 555 -11.97 18.99 2.37
C ALA A 555 -12.22 20.49 2.60
N GLY A 556 -11.31 21.35 2.13
CA GLY A 556 -11.39 22.79 2.25
C GLY A 556 -12.61 23.43 1.58
N SER A 557 -13.17 22.79 0.55
CA SER A 557 -14.39 23.23 -0.14
C SER A 557 -15.64 23.14 0.72
N CYS A 558 -15.64 22.27 1.74
CA CYS A 558 -16.73 22.03 2.69
C CYS A 558 -16.42 22.55 4.09
N ALA A 559 -15.44 23.46 4.23
CA ALA A 559 -14.95 23.86 5.53
C ALA A 559 -15.98 24.58 6.38
N VAL A 560 -16.02 24.23 7.67
CA VAL A 560 -16.89 24.85 8.67
C VAL A 560 -16.14 25.88 9.49
N SER A 561 -16.84 26.77 10.19
CA SER A 561 -16.22 27.68 11.17
C SER A 561 -16.52 27.24 12.59
N LEU A 562 -15.54 27.42 13.48
CA LEU A 562 -15.66 27.13 14.90
C LEU A 562 -15.25 28.36 15.72
N ALA A 563 -16.10 28.75 16.67
CA ALA A 563 -15.92 29.89 17.57
C ALA A 563 -15.97 29.45 19.05
N PRO A 564 -15.49 30.24 20.02
CA PRO A 564 -15.52 29.87 21.44
C PRO A 564 -16.91 29.46 21.93
N GLY A 565 -17.00 28.35 22.66
CA GLY A 565 -18.26 27.81 23.20
C GLY A 565 -19.15 27.12 22.17
N GLN A 566 -18.80 27.12 20.88
CA GLN A 566 -19.59 26.52 19.82
C GLN A 566 -19.42 24.99 19.78
N ARG A 567 -20.52 24.30 19.43
CA ARG A 567 -20.53 22.89 19.03
C ARG A 567 -20.80 22.79 17.52
N VAL A 568 -20.05 21.95 16.82
CA VAL A 568 -20.25 21.65 15.39
C VAL A 568 -20.31 20.14 15.21
N GLU A 569 -21.25 19.67 14.39
CA GLU A 569 -21.37 18.27 14.00
C GLU A 569 -21.08 18.14 12.50
N LEU A 570 -20.29 17.13 12.16
CA LEU A 570 -19.83 16.82 10.82
C LEU A 570 -20.21 15.39 10.46
N ASP A 571 -20.85 15.21 9.31
CA ASP A 571 -21.07 13.90 8.69
C ASP A 571 -20.15 13.72 7.47
N ALA A 572 -20.13 12.50 6.89
CA ALA A 572 -19.14 12.16 5.86
C ALA A 572 -19.22 13.03 4.59
N ARG A 573 -20.37 13.64 4.28
CA ARG A 573 -20.57 14.50 3.11
C ARG A 573 -19.80 15.82 3.20
N GLN A 574 -19.42 16.21 4.43
CA GLN A 574 -18.63 17.41 4.71
C GLN A 574 -17.12 17.13 4.70
N GLY A 575 -16.72 15.88 4.43
CA GLY A 575 -15.34 15.46 4.33
C GLY A 575 -14.94 15.06 2.91
N ALA A 576 -13.64 14.88 2.72
CA ALA A 576 -13.06 14.26 1.53
C ALA A 576 -12.36 12.96 1.93
N LEU A 577 -12.53 11.91 1.12
CA LEU A 577 -11.95 10.60 1.39
C LEU A 577 -10.82 10.29 0.41
N ALA A 578 -9.62 10.04 0.92
CA ALA A 578 -8.60 9.30 0.20
C ALA A 578 -8.71 7.82 0.57
N PRO A 579 -9.14 6.92 -0.32
CA PRO A 579 -9.35 5.50 0.04
C PRO A 579 -8.03 4.71 0.21
N ALA A 580 -6.91 5.25 -0.28
CA ALA A 580 -5.59 4.65 -0.20
C ALA A 580 -4.49 5.73 -0.21
N LEU A 581 -3.30 5.38 0.28
CA LEU A 581 -2.11 6.25 0.33
C LEU A 581 -1.14 6.05 -0.83
N ASP A 582 -1.34 5.01 -1.65
CA ASP A 582 -0.45 4.60 -2.75
C ASP A 582 -0.80 5.24 -4.10
N ARG A 583 -1.80 6.12 -4.14
CA ARG A 583 -2.24 6.82 -5.35
C ARG A 583 -2.87 8.18 -5.04
N VAL A 584 -2.80 9.11 -5.98
CA VAL A 584 -3.37 10.46 -5.85
C VAL A 584 -4.87 10.43 -6.20
N HIS A 585 -5.68 9.80 -5.36
CA HIS A 585 -7.12 9.62 -5.56
C HIS A 585 -7.89 10.12 -4.34
N VAL A 586 -8.81 11.07 -4.56
CA VAL A 586 -9.68 11.65 -3.55
C VAL A 586 -11.11 11.59 -4.08
N VAL A 587 -12.02 11.09 -3.25
CA VAL A 587 -13.44 10.96 -3.59
C VAL A 587 -14.29 11.86 -2.70
N THR A 588 -15.31 12.44 -3.29
CA THR A 588 -16.41 13.08 -2.56
C THR A 588 -17.36 12.01 -2.04
N VAL A 589 -17.91 12.20 -0.85
CA VAL A 589 -18.84 11.25 -0.24
C VAL A 589 -20.27 11.79 -0.38
N SER A 590 -21.17 10.99 -0.96
CA SER A 590 -22.58 11.36 -1.12
C SER A 590 -23.44 11.01 0.11
N GLU A 591 -23.04 9.97 0.84
CA GLU A 591 -23.75 9.45 2.01
C GLU A 591 -23.29 10.12 3.30
N THR A 592 -24.15 10.16 4.33
CA THR A 592 -23.81 10.71 5.65
C THR A 592 -22.76 9.88 6.41
N SER A 593 -22.55 8.64 6.00
CA SER A 593 -21.58 7.72 6.59
C SER A 593 -20.73 7.06 5.51
N VAL A 594 -19.48 6.72 5.85
CA VAL A 594 -18.56 6.08 4.91
C VAL A 594 -17.61 5.12 5.61
N GLN A 595 -17.31 4.00 4.97
CA GLN A 595 -16.27 3.09 5.44
C GLN A 595 -14.91 3.77 5.26
N VAL A 596 -14.09 3.80 6.31
CA VAL A 596 -12.70 4.27 6.24
C VAL A 596 -11.77 3.05 6.09
N PRO A 597 -11.15 2.82 4.92
CA PRO A 597 -10.26 1.68 4.67
C PRO A 597 -9.00 1.69 5.55
N ALA A 598 -8.22 0.61 5.48
CA ALA A 598 -7.01 0.45 6.30
C ALA A 598 -5.96 1.54 6.08
N ASN A 599 -5.75 1.93 4.82
CA ASN A 599 -4.92 3.08 4.45
C ASN A 599 -5.77 4.28 4.02
N GLY A 600 -7.01 4.35 4.49
CA GLY A 600 -7.95 5.40 4.13
C GLY A 600 -7.84 6.60 5.06
N LEU A 601 -8.07 7.80 4.52
CA LEU A 601 -8.12 9.06 5.24
C LEU A 601 -9.44 9.78 4.93
N LEU A 602 -10.29 9.97 5.94
CA LEU A 602 -11.45 10.86 5.83
C LEU A 602 -11.11 12.19 6.51
N THR A 603 -11.00 13.25 5.71
CA THR A 603 -10.50 14.56 6.16
C THR A 603 -11.57 15.64 6.05
N PHE A 604 -11.73 16.39 7.13
CA PHE A 604 -12.59 17.57 7.25
C PHE A 604 -11.74 18.83 7.37
N ALA A 605 -12.30 19.99 7.05
CA ALA A 605 -11.64 21.27 7.24
C ALA A 605 -12.43 22.18 8.20
N VAL A 606 -11.71 22.84 9.11
CA VAL A 606 -12.28 23.75 10.12
C VAL A 606 -11.51 25.06 10.10
N ASN A 607 -12.22 26.17 10.04
CA ASN A 607 -11.67 27.52 10.11
C ASN A 607 -11.87 28.10 11.52
N VAL A 608 -10.79 28.61 12.08
CA VAL A 608 -10.72 29.17 13.43
C VAL A 608 -10.20 30.60 13.33
N LYS A 609 -10.91 31.57 13.93
CA LYS A 609 -10.57 33.01 13.84
C LYS A 609 -9.64 33.48 14.96
N GLU A 610 -9.73 32.87 16.12
CA GLU A 610 -8.95 33.17 17.32
C GLU A 610 -8.53 31.85 17.97
N PRO A 611 -7.44 31.78 18.76
CA PRO A 611 -7.00 30.50 19.30
C PRO A 611 -8.05 29.89 20.25
N LEU A 612 -8.33 28.59 20.12
CA LEU A 612 -9.34 27.85 20.89
C LEU A 612 -8.74 26.59 21.53
N TYR A 613 -9.27 26.21 22.70
CA TYR A 613 -9.20 24.82 23.13
C TYR A 613 -10.42 24.08 22.56
N VAL A 614 -10.19 22.89 22.03
CA VAL A 614 -11.20 22.05 21.39
C VAL A 614 -11.13 20.65 21.98
N THR A 615 -12.29 20.01 22.11
CA THR A 615 -12.44 18.57 22.33
C THR A 615 -13.54 18.06 21.41
N GLY A 616 -13.82 16.76 21.43
CA GLY A 616 -14.80 16.18 20.51
C GLY A 616 -15.18 14.75 20.81
N GLU A 617 -16.12 14.26 20.02
CA GLU A 617 -16.56 12.88 20.01
C GLU A 617 -16.61 12.38 18.56
N LEU A 618 -16.04 11.20 18.33
CA LEU A 618 -16.12 10.47 17.07
C LEU A 618 -17.10 9.30 17.23
N GLU A 619 -18.11 9.24 16.37
CA GLU A 619 -18.96 8.08 16.18
C GLU A 619 -18.42 7.22 15.03
N LEU A 620 -17.86 6.06 15.38
CA LEU A 620 -17.21 5.12 14.48
C LEU A 620 -17.68 3.70 14.81
N GLU A 621 -18.46 3.09 13.93
CA GLU A 621 -18.88 1.70 14.09
C GLU A 621 -17.73 0.74 13.73
N PRO A 622 -17.23 -0.06 14.67
CA PRO A 622 -16.13 -0.99 14.40
C PRO A 622 -16.59 -2.11 13.45
N ASP A 623 -15.69 -2.54 12.56
CA ASP A 623 -15.92 -3.69 11.69
C ASP A 623 -15.74 -5.03 12.43
N ALA A 624 -15.79 -6.14 11.67
CA ALA A 624 -15.65 -7.49 12.21
C ALA A 624 -14.21 -7.86 12.65
N ASP A 625 -13.19 -7.09 12.26
CA ASP A 625 -11.80 -7.38 12.60
C ASP A 625 -11.46 -6.92 14.01
N LEU A 626 -11.63 -7.81 14.98
CA LEU A 626 -11.42 -7.54 16.40
C LEU A 626 -10.03 -7.93 16.92
N ARG A 627 -8.99 -8.02 16.08
CA ARG A 627 -7.61 -8.20 16.61
C ARG A 627 -7.26 -7.08 17.61
N PRO A 628 -6.55 -7.29 18.73
CA PRO A 628 -6.21 -6.18 19.63
C PRO A 628 -5.33 -5.13 18.95
N GLY A 629 -5.36 -3.90 19.45
CA GLY A 629 -4.56 -2.77 18.95
C GLY A 629 -5.41 -1.60 18.45
N LEU A 630 -4.80 -0.69 17.71
CA LEU A 630 -5.42 0.55 17.25
C LEU A 630 -6.58 0.25 16.29
N ARG A 631 -7.74 0.86 16.57
CA ARG A 631 -8.92 0.81 15.70
C ARG A 631 -8.82 1.88 14.62
N ALA A 632 -8.53 3.10 15.02
CA ALA A 632 -8.36 4.26 14.16
C ALA A 632 -7.46 5.24 14.89
N TYR A 633 -6.90 6.21 14.17
CA TYR A 633 -6.34 7.39 14.80
C TYR A 633 -6.95 8.64 14.20
N VAL A 634 -7.12 9.65 15.06
CA VAL A 634 -7.73 10.92 14.72
C VAL A 634 -6.68 12.01 14.85
N LEU A 635 -6.46 12.73 13.76
CA LEU A 635 -5.47 13.79 13.66
C LEU A 635 -6.16 15.14 13.52
N SER A 636 -5.69 16.13 14.26
CA SER A 636 -5.90 17.55 13.97
C SER A 636 -4.60 18.09 13.38
N ASP A 637 -4.58 18.29 12.07
CA ASP A 637 -3.36 18.42 11.26
C ASP A 637 -2.41 17.24 11.50
N ASP A 638 -1.37 17.43 12.30
CA ASP A 638 -0.44 16.38 12.71
C ASP A 638 -0.53 16.04 14.21
N THR A 639 -1.42 16.69 14.97
CA THR A 639 -1.66 16.41 16.40
C THR A 639 -2.60 15.23 16.57
N LEU A 640 -2.20 14.23 17.37
CA LEU A 640 -3.04 13.10 17.71
C LEU A 640 -4.08 13.49 18.77
N VAL A 641 -5.35 13.41 18.39
CA VAL A 641 -6.48 13.77 19.27
C VAL A 641 -7.35 12.57 19.62
N GLY A 642 -7.14 11.41 19.00
CA GLY A 642 -7.82 10.17 19.36
C GLY A 642 -7.07 8.94 18.87
N ALA A 643 -7.04 7.88 19.69
CA ALA A 643 -6.42 6.60 19.37
C ALA A 643 -7.24 5.43 19.96
N PRO A 644 -8.51 5.24 19.56
CA PRO A 644 -9.35 4.17 20.08
C PRO A 644 -8.72 2.79 19.86
N MET A 645 -8.81 1.92 20.86
CA MET A 645 -8.19 0.59 20.87
C MET A 645 -9.25 -0.51 20.90
N VAL A 646 -8.94 -1.62 20.22
CA VAL A 646 -9.59 -2.92 20.45
C VAL A 646 -8.86 -3.60 21.60
N LYS A 647 -9.56 -3.87 22.70
CA LYS A 647 -8.99 -4.50 23.89
C LYS A 647 -9.24 -6.01 23.90
N ALA A 648 -8.20 -6.79 24.11
CA ALA A 648 -8.30 -8.23 24.37
C ALA A 648 -7.95 -8.57 25.83
N ALA A 649 -8.11 -9.83 26.20
CA ALA A 649 -7.50 -10.36 27.42
C ALA A 649 -5.97 -10.19 27.37
N PRO A 650 -5.28 -10.11 28.54
CA PRO A 650 -3.82 -9.99 28.63
C PRO A 650 -3.05 -10.85 27.62
N TRP A 651 -2.19 -10.23 26.80
CA TRP A 651 -1.46 -10.93 25.74
C TRP A 651 -0.04 -10.41 25.53
N ARG A 652 0.80 -11.23 24.87
CA ARG A 652 2.17 -10.90 24.42
C ARG A 652 2.42 -11.51 23.04
N ASN A 653 3.41 -11.00 22.34
CA ASN A 653 3.89 -11.59 21.07
C ASN A 653 4.31 -13.06 21.25
N ILE A 654 4.31 -13.82 20.16
CA ILE A 654 4.70 -15.23 20.15
C ILE A 654 6.13 -15.36 20.72
N GLY A 655 6.31 -16.21 21.74
CA GLY A 655 7.61 -16.36 22.41
C GLY A 655 8.01 -15.17 23.32
N GLY A 656 7.13 -14.20 23.53
CA GLY A 656 7.27 -13.14 24.54
C GLY A 656 8.21 -11.99 24.18
N LYS A 657 8.81 -11.97 22.98
CA LYS A 657 9.69 -10.89 22.51
C LYS A 657 8.89 -9.83 21.75
N GLU A 658 9.12 -8.55 22.03
CA GLU A 658 8.48 -7.43 21.33
C GLU A 658 8.72 -7.46 19.82
N THR A 659 9.83 -8.01 19.34
CA THR A 659 10.14 -8.14 17.91
C THR A 659 9.49 -9.36 17.22
N ALA A 660 8.81 -10.22 17.96
CA ALA A 660 8.14 -11.39 17.41
C ALA A 660 6.72 -11.08 16.90
N PRO A 661 6.13 -11.92 16.03
CA PRO A 661 4.77 -11.72 15.53
C PRO A 661 3.71 -11.70 16.64
N ALA A 662 2.60 -11.00 16.37
CA ALA A 662 1.43 -11.00 17.26
C ALA A 662 0.74 -12.39 17.25
N PRO A 663 0.23 -12.88 18.40
CA PRO A 663 -0.53 -14.12 18.42
C PRO A 663 -1.90 -13.94 17.77
N ALA A 664 -2.53 -15.05 17.37
CA ALA A 664 -3.91 -15.05 16.91
C ALA A 664 -4.86 -14.89 18.11
N VAL A 665 -5.12 -13.65 18.51
CA VAL A 665 -6.03 -13.29 19.60
C VAL A 665 -7.09 -12.31 19.12
N THR A 666 -8.28 -12.40 19.71
CA THR A 666 -9.42 -11.55 19.38
C THR A 666 -9.85 -10.78 20.63
N GLY A 667 -10.12 -9.49 20.47
CA GLY A 667 -10.60 -8.60 21.52
C GLY A 667 -12.11 -8.40 21.51
N ALA A 668 -12.58 -7.58 22.45
CA ALA A 668 -13.96 -7.16 22.53
C ALA A 668 -14.25 -6.06 21.49
N LYS A 669 -15.50 -6.01 21.01
CA LYS A 669 -15.98 -4.92 20.16
C LYS A 669 -15.85 -3.59 20.93
N PRO A 670 -15.06 -2.61 20.45
CA PRO A 670 -14.91 -1.34 21.14
C PRO A 670 -16.20 -0.52 21.05
N ALA A 671 -16.33 0.46 21.95
CA ALA A 671 -17.45 1.40 21.93
C ALA A 671 -17.48 2.17 20.59
N SER A 672 -18.68 2.42 20.08
CA SER A 672 -18.86 3.19 18.84
C SER A 672 -18.60 4.69 19.03
N THR A 673 -18.69 5.19 20.25
CA THR A 673 -18.37 6.59 20.58
C THR A 673 -16.98 6.67 21.19
N VAL A 674 -16.12 7.47 20.59
CA VAL A 674 -14.74 7.70 21.00
C VAL A 674 -14.59 9.15 21.42
N LYS A 675 -14.17 9.37 22.66
CA LYS A 675 -13.83 10.71 23.14
C LYS A 675 -12.48 11.13 22.57
N LEU A 676 -12.40 12.37 22.13
CA LEU A 676 -11.14 12.97 21.69
C LEU A 676 -10.50 13.71 22.86
N ALA A 677 -9.17 13.68 22.91
CA ALA A 677 -8.39 14.49 23.84
C ALA A 677 -8.74 15.97 23.70
N GLU A 678 -8.38 16.78 24.68
CA GLU A 678 -8.44 18.23 24.54
C GLU A 678 -7.15 18.70 23.84
N TRP A 679 -7.27 19.55 22.82
CA TRP A 679 -6.13 20.14 22.13
C TRP A 679 -6.37 21.62 21.80
N ARG A 680 -5.34 22.30 21.31
CA ARG A 680 -5.39 23.71 20.92
C ARG A 680 -5.41 23.84 19.40
N LEU A 681 -6.27 24.72 18.90
CA LEU A 681 -6.22 25.25 17.54
C LEU A 681 -5.79 26.72 17.58
N ASP A 682 -4.88 27.09 16.69
CA ASP A 682 -4.48 28.48 16.49
C ASP A 682 -5.37 29.12 15.39
N PRO A 683 -5.29 30.44 15.14
CA PRO A 683 -6.05 31.07 14.08
C PRO A 683 -5.60 30.53 12.71
N GLY A 684 -6.56 30.11 11.89
CA GLY A 684 -6.28 29.55 10.57
C GLY A 684 -7.24 28.46 10.16
N ARG A 685 -6.85 27.74 9.11
CA ARG A 685 -7.55 26.56 8.62
C ARG A 685 -6.81 25.32 9.10
N HIS A 686 -7.57 24.42 9.69
CA HIS A 686 -7.09 23.15 10.23
C HIS A 686 -7.81 22.00 9.56
N THR A 687 -7.15 20.86 9.50
CA THR A 687 -7.69 19.60 8.98
C THR A 687 -7.95 18.64 10.13
N LEU A 688 -9.09 17.94 10.10
CA LEU A 688 -9.41 16.87 11.04
C LEU A 688 -9.54 15.57 10.26
N THR A 689 -8.66 14.61 10.51
CA THR A 689 -8.57 13.37 9.73
C THR A 689 -8.84 12.16 10.59
N VAL A 690 -9.81 11.34 10.20
CA VAL A 690 -10.03 9.99 10.72
C VAL A 690 -9.31 9.01 9.79
N ALA A 691 -8.32 8.30 10.31
CA ALA A 691 -7.45 7.42 9.54
C ALA A 691 -7.55 5.96 9.96
N GLY A 692 -7.47 5.07 8.98
CA GLY A 692 -7.28 3.65 9.20
C GLY A 692 -5.89 3.33 9.79
N PRO A 693 -5.76 2.30 10.64
CA PRO A 693 -4.51 1.92 11.31
C PRO A 693 -3.56 1.07 10.44
N HIS A 694 -3.65 1.18 9.11
CA HIS A 694 -2.82 0.50 8.10
C HIS A 694 -2.98 -1.02 7.96
N MET A 695 -3.36 -1.71 9.03
CA MET A 695 -3.49 -3.19 9.08
C MET A 695 -4.93 -3.70 8.93
N ARG A 696 -5.92 -2.82 9.08
CA ARG A 696 -7.37 -3.10 9.05
C ARG A 696 -8.15 -1.81 8.82
N PRO A 697 -9.41 -1.86 8.34
CA PRO A 697 -10.26 -0.68 8.27
C PRO A 697 -10.51 -0.02 9.64
N ALA A 698 -10.65 1.31 9.65
CA ALA A 698 -11.07 2.02 10.85
C ALA A 698 -12.52 1.68 11.24
N GLY A 699 -13.37 1.37 10.25
CA GLY A 699 -14.78 1.08 10.46
C GLY A 699 -15.67 2.03 9.66
N LEU A 700 -16.95 2.03 10.01
CA LEU A 700 -17.96 2.88 9.38
C LEU A 700 -18.06 4.19 10.17
N PHE A 701 -17.53 5.27 9.60
CA PHE A 701 -17.66 6.61 10.17
C PHE A 701 -19.12 7.06 10.09
N ARG A 702 -19.64 7.57 11.20
CA ARG A 702 -21.01 8.14 11.28
C ARG A 702 -21.02 9.63 11.53
N ARG A 703 -20.20 10.12 12.45
CA ARG A 703 -20.24 11.52 12.89
C ARG A 703 -18.95 11.94 13.57
N LEU A 704 -18.57 13.21 13.41
CA LEU A 704 -17.56 13.87 14.21
C LEU A 704 -18.18 15.12 14.85
N THR A 705 -18.17 15.18 16.17
CA THR A 705 -18.62 16.35 16.93
C THR A 705 -17.41 17.08 17.50
N LEU A 706 -17.34 18.39 17.28
CA LEU A 706 -16.33 19.28 17.83
C LEU A 706 -16.97 20.25 18.82
N HIS A 707 -16.27 20.49 19.93
CA HIS A 707 -16.67 21.39 21.00
C HIS A 707 -15.53 22.37 21.29
N ALA A 708 -15.71 23.63 20.92
CA ALA A 708 -14.80 24.68 21.36
C ALA A 708 -15.12 25.06 22.81
N LEU A 709 -14.11 24.99 23.68
CA LEU A 709 -14.27 25.32 25.08
C LEU A 709 -14.35 26.85 25.25
N PRO A 710 -15.18 27.36 26.19
CA PRO A 710 -15.35 28.80 26.38
C PRO A 710 -14.17 29.47 27.09
N ARG A 711 -13.14 28.71 27.49
CA ARG A 711 -12.01 29.22 28.25
C ARG A 711 -10.98 29.91 27.33
N PRO A 712 -10.39 31.04 27.73
CA PRO A 712 -9.44 31.76 26.89
C PRO A 712 -8.12 30.98 26.75
N VAL A 713 -7.53 31.05 25.55
CA VAL A 713 -6.19 30.51 25.29
C VAL A 713 -5.15 31.56 25.64
N LYS A 714 -4.23 31.21 26.55
CA LYS A 714 -3.08 32.06 26.87
C LYS A 714 -2.00 31.92 25.80
N LYS A 715 -1.22 32.97 25.58
CA LYS A 715 -0.02 32.88 24.74
C LYS A 715 1.09 32.18 25.55
N PRO A 716 1.76 31.14 25.00
CA PRO A 716 2.92 30.56 25.65
C PRO A 716 4.09 31.55 25.64
N LEU A 717 4.98 31.42 26.62
CA LEU A 717 6.27 32.13 26.66
C LEU A 717 7.15 31.69 25.49
N TYR A 718 7.20 30.38 25.26
CA TYR A 718 7.80 29.75 24.09
C TYR A 718 7.28 28.32 23.92
N THR A 719 7.59 27.72 22.78
CA THR A 719 7.26 26.33 22.45
C THR A 719 8.54 25.59 22.07
N PHE A 720 8.69 24.34 22.48
CA PHE A 720 9.78 23.46 22.04
C PHE A 720 9.26 22.08 21.65
N ALA A 721 10.04 21.34 20.86
CA ALA A 721 9.71 19.98 20.46
C ALA A 721 10.65 18.94 21.10
N LEU A 722 10.16 17.72 21.25
CA LEU A 722 10.92 16.57 21.72
C LEU A 722 10.78 15.42 20.72
N PHE A 723 11.88 15.09 20.08
CA PHE A 723 12.06 13.90 19.26
C PHE A 723 12.85 12.84 20.05
N ALA A 724 12.76 11.59 19.62
CA ALA A 724 13.59 10.51 20.12
C ALA A 724 13.76 9.44 19.03
N ASP A 725 14.85 8.68 19.08
CA ASP A 725 15.04 7.49 18.26
C ASP A 725 14.83 7.78 16.77
N THR A 726 15.54 8.79 16.26
CA THR A 726 15.49 9.15 14.83
C THR A 726 16.25 8.16 13.95
N HIS A 727 17.14 7.35 14.54
CA HIS A 727 17.89 6.24 13.90
C HIS A 727 18.37 6.59 12.49
N LEU A 728 18.96 7.79 12.33
CA LEU A 728 19.37 8.24 11.00
C LEU A 728 20.45 7.30 10.48
N GLY A 729 20.14 6.65 9.37
CA GLY A 729 20.90 5.52 8.86
C GLY A 729 20.66 5.29 7.37
N GLU A 730 20.81 4.03 6.95
CA GLU A 730 20.70 3.64 5.56
C GLU A 730 19.80 2.40 5.47
N GLY A 731 18.91 2.36 4.48
CA GLY A 731 18.02 1.23 4.26
C GLY A 731 16.70 1.33 5.03
N ARG A 732 16.03 0.18 5.17
CA ARG A 732 14.72 0.00 5.81
C ARG A 732 14.62 -1.34 6.56
N PRO A 733 15.43 -1.57 7.60
CA PRO A 733 15.47 -2.88 8.28
C PRO A 733 14.19 -3.12 9.10
N GLU A 734 13.73 -4.37 9.10
CA GLU A 734 12.68 -4.82 10.03
C GLU A 734 13.24 -5.03 11.43
N TRP A 735 12.51 -4.56 12.43
CA TRP A 735 12.80 -4.80 13.85
C TRP A 735 11.51 -4.98 14.66
N MET A 736 11.04 -3.96 15.39
CA MET A 736 9.69 -3.96 15.98
C MET A 736 8.65 -3.61 14.93
N ASN A 737 8.94 -2.58 14.12
CA ASN A 737 8.29 -2.36 12.85
C ASN A 737 9.37 -2.16 11.76
N VAL A 738 9.07 -1.43 10.69
CA VAL A 738 10.07 -1.07 9.68
C VAL A 738 10.74 0.22 10.12
N LYS A 739 12.04 0.18 10.43
CA LYS A 739 12.80 1.41 10.68
C LYS A 739 13.05 2.12 9.36
N MET A 740 12.67 3.37 9.29
CA MET A 740 12.68 4.19 8.08
C MET A 740 14.00 4.96 7.91
N ASP A 741 15.10 4.45 8.47
CA ASP A 741 16.45 5.04 8.59
C ASP A 741 16.78 6.10 7.52
N GLY A 742 16.89 5.69 6.25
CA GLY A 742 17.24 6.61 5.14
C GLY A 742 16.20 7.72 4.93
N PRO A 743 14.93 7.36 4.64
CA PRO A 743 13.82 8.32 4.58
C PRO A 743 13.68 9.24 5.81
N ALA A 744 14.07 8.79 7.00
CA ALA A 744 13.94 9.56 8.24
C ALA A 744 14.80 10.82 8.22
N ILE A 745 15.88 10.87 7.43
CA ILE A 745 16.71 12.07 7.27
C ILE A 745 15.88 13.21 6.64
N ALA A 746 15.16 12.91 5.56
CA ALA A 746 14.34 13.89 4.86
C ALA A 746 13.11 14.29 5.69
N GLU A 747 12.47 13.33 6.36
CA GLU A 747 11.31 13.61 7.21
C GLU A 747 11.69 14.44 8.45
N LEU A 748 12.88 14.20 9.04
CA LEU A 748 13.38 15.01 10.16
C LEU A 748 13.65 16.46 9.70
N GLU A 749 14.33 16.65 8.57
CA GLU A 749 14.54 17.98 7.99
C GLU A 749 13.20 18.71 7.75
N ALA A 750 12.22 18.02 7.15
CA ALA A 750 10.90 18.57 6.87
C ALA A 750 10.13 18.92 8.16
N SER A 751 10.15 18.04 9.16
CA SER A 751 9.50 18.24 10.46
C SER A 751 10.09 19.44 11.19
N LEU A 752 11.41 19.55 11.26
CA LEU A 752 12.10 20.70 11.89
C LEU A 752 11.82 22.02 11.14
N LYS A 753 11.77 22.01 9.80
CA LYS A 753 11.38 23.19 9.00
C LYS A 753 9.96 23.65 9.30
N ARG A 754 9.01 22.71 9.42
CA ARG A 754 7.62 23.01 9.74
C ARG A 754 7.49 23.58 11.15
N LEU A 755 8.13 22.97 12.15
CA LEU A 755 8.17 23.49 13.52
C LEU A 755 8.77 24.90 13.58
N ARG A 756 9.84 25.18 12.83
CA ARG A 756 10.39 26.55 12.72
C ARG A 756 9.37 27.52 12.12
N ALA A 757 8.66 27.12 11.07
CA ALA A 757 7.63 27.95 10.43
C ALA A 757 6.45 28.24 11.37
N GLU A 758 6.15 27.32 12.30
CA GLU A 758 5.15 27.48 13.36
C GLU A 758 5.64 28.33 14.55
N GLY A 759 6.91 28.76 14.56
CA GLY A 759 7.48 29.56 15.64
C GLY A 759 7.94 28.75 16.86
N VAL A 760 8.14 27.43 16.71
CA VAL A 760 8.82 26.62 17.73
C VAL A 760 10.25 27.14 17.90
N SER A 761 10.68 27.32 19.15
CA SER A 761 11.92 28.02 19.48
C SER A 761 13.17 27.13 19.38
N PHE A 762 13.03 25.84 19.71
CA PHE A 762 14.08 24.83 19.61
C PHE A 762 13.48 23.41 19.71
N ALA A 763 14.29 22.39 19.45
CA ALA A 763 13.93 20.99 19.65
C ALA A 763 15.01 20.22 20.43
N PHE A 764 14.60 19.15 21.11
CA PHE A 764 15.50 18.13 21.63
C PHE A 764 15.40 16.85 20.78
N ILE A 765 16.51 16.11 20.64
CA ILE A 765 16.50 14.70 20.24
C ILE A 765 17.05 13.86 21.40
N ALA A 766 16.18 13.07 22.04
CA ALA A 766 16.46 12.32 23.25
C ALA A 766 17.19 10.98 22.98
N GLY A 767 18.33 11.06 22.29
CA GLY A 767 19.19 9.90 21.98
C GLY A 767 18.73 9.08 20.79
N ASP A 768 19.62 8.17 20.37
CA ASP A 768 19.51 7.37 19.16
C ASP A 768 19.22 8.24 17.93
N MET A 769 20.00 9.32 17.84
CA MET A 769 19.96 10.28 16.74
C MET A 769 20.40 9.62 15.42
N THR A 770 21.37 8.71 15.51
CA THR A 770 21.93 7.93 14.41
C THR A 770 21.76 6.44 14.71
N ASP A 771 21.67 5.60 13.67
CA ASP A 771 21.47 4.15 13.88
C ASP A 771 22.74 3.41 14.34
N GLY A 772 23.92 4.04 14.30
CA GLY A 772 25.15 3.39 14.74
C GLY A 772 26.33 4.31 15.04
N GLY A 773 26.11 5.62 15.16
CA GLY A 773 27.16 6.58 15.48
C GLY A 773 28.23 6.74 14.40
N ARG A 774 27.99 6.29 13.16
CA ARG A 774 28.98 6.33 12.08
C ARG A 774 29.21 7.76 11.58
N PRO A 775 30.43 8.12 11.14
CA PRO A 775 30.71 9.47 10.64
C PRO A 775 29.79 9.93 9.51
N SER A 776 29.39 9.04 8.60
CA SER A 776 28.44 9.36 7.53
C SER A 776 27.05 9.71 8.06
N GLN A 777 26.55 8.98 9.06
CA GLN A 777 25.26 9.24 9.70
C GLN A 777 25.25 10.56 10.47
N VAL A 778 26.33 10.84 11.19
CA VAL A 778 26.53 12.12 11.89
C VAL A 778 26.54 13.29 10.89
N ALA A 779 27.19 13.13 9.73
CA ALA A 779 27.16 14.13 8.67
C ALA A 779 25.75 14.35 8.10
N SER A 780 24.97 13.28 7.90
CA SER A 780 23.57 13.38 7.45
C SER A 780 22.67 14.07 8.49
N LEU A 781 22.82 13.74 9.77
CA LEU A 781 22.15 14.44 10.88
C LEU A 781 22.48 15.94 10.84
N ALA A 782 23.76 16.28 10.68
CA ALA A 782 24.21 17.66 10.64
C ALA A 782 23.59 18.44 9.49
N GLN A 783 23.54 17.84 8.29
CA GLN A 783 22.91 18.45 7.13
C GLN A 783 21.41 18.68 7.35
N ALA A 784 20.68 17.71 7.90
CA ALA A 784 19.25 17.84 8.16
C ALA A 784 18.96 18.98 9.16
N ILE A 785 19.70 19.04 10.27
CA ILE A 785 19.55 20.09 11.29
C ILE A 785 19.91 21.47 10.73
N GLN A 786 21.06 21.59 10.05
CA GLN A 786 21.53 22.88 9.50
C GLN A 786 20.58 23.42 8.42
N ARG A 787 20.09 22.56 7.52
CA ARG A 787 19.13 22.94 6.47
C ARG A 787 17.76 23.31 7.04
N ALA A 788 17.35 22.65 8.12
CA ALA A 788 16.12 23.00 8.79
C ALA A 788 16.22 24.35 9.53
N GLY A 789 17.40 24.67 10.08
CA GLY A 789 17.71 25.93 10.74
C GLY A 789 16.85 26.21 11.96
N LEU A 790 16.33 25.17 12.62
CA LEU A 790 15.77 25.22 13.98
C LEU A 790 16.90 24.85 14.95
N PRO A 791 17.10 25.55 16.08
CA PRO A 791 18.05 25.10 17.09
C PRO A 791 17.67 23.72 17.63
N VAL A 792 18.62 22.78 17.63
CA VAL A 792 18.41 21.40 18.11
C VAL A 792 19.45 21.07 19.17
N TYR A 793 19.01 20.41 20.25
CA TYR A 793 19.85 19.94 21.34
C TYR A 793 19.78 18.42 21.46
N GLY A 794 20.91 17.77 21.71
CA GLY A 794 21.03 16.30 21.70
C GLY A 794 21.23 15.69 23.09
N CYS A 795 20.88 14.42 23.20
CA CYS A 795 21.29 13.51 24.27
C CYS A 795 21.92 12.27 23.64
N ILE A 796 22.84 11.59 24.33
CA ILE A 796 23.50 10.40 23.81
C ILE A 796 22.66 9.14 24.09
N GLY A 797 22.29 8.40 23.04
CA GLY A 797 21.65 7.08 23.13
C GLY A 797 22.62 5.92 22.93
N ASN A 798 22.12 4.68 23.00
CA ASN A 798 22.97 3.49 22.82
C ASN A 798 23.52 3.35 21.39
N HIS A 799 22.77 3.78 20.38
CA HIS A 799 23.22 3.66 19.00
C HIS A 799 24.38 4.61 18.67
N GLU A 800 24.47 5.75 19.38
CA GLU A 800 25.64 6.64 19.26
C GLU A 800 26.94 5.98 19.74
N VAL A 801 26.89 4.92 20.56
CA VAL A 801 28.10 4.30 21.14
C VAL A 801 28.46 2.97 20.50
N PHE A 802 27.94 2.69 19.29
CA PHE A 802 28.33 1.50 18.52
C PHE A 802 29.63 1.70 17.73
N THR A 803 30.00 2.96 17.44
CA THR A 803 31.22 3.30 16.70
C THR A 803 32.22 4.03 17.60
N PRO A 804 33.50 3.60 17.66
CA PRO A 804 34.55 4.31 18.40
C PRO A 804 34.66 5.79 18.00
N GLY A 805 34.84 6.68 18.97
CA GLY A 805 35.00 8.11 18.73
C GLY A 805 33.73 8.85 18.29
N SER A 806 32.56 8.20 18.28
CA SER A 806 31.31 8.83 17.80
C SER A 806 30.92 10.09 18.60
N ARG A 807 31.06 10.08 19.94
CA ARG A 807 30.83 11.27 20.78
C ARG A 807 31.67 12.45 20.34
N THR A 808 32.97 12.23 20.12
CA THR A 808 33.91 13.26 19.64
C THR A 808 33.52 13.75 18.25
N ASN A 809 33.13 12.84 17.36
CA ASN A 809 32.70 13.20 16.01
C ASN A 809 31.39 14.03 16.02
N LEU A 810 30.43 13.67 16.88
CA LEU A 810 29.19 14.41 17.09
C LEU A 810 29.46 15.83 17.59
N THR A 811 30.23 15.98 18.67
CA THR A 811 30.53 17.31 19.24
C THR A 811 31.39 18.18 18.34
N ALA A 812 32.28 17.57 17.52
CA ALA A 812 33.07 18.31 16.53
C ALA A 812 32.25 18.74 15.30
N THR A 813 31.34 17.90 14.82
CA THR A 813 30.53 18.18 13.62
C THR A 813 29.36 19.11 13.93
N LEU A 814 28.78 18.97 15.12
CA LEU A 814 27.61 19.72 15.60
C LEU A 814 27.84 20.23 17.03
N PRO A 815 28.70 21.25 17.22
CA PRO A 815 28.97 21.78 18.55
C PRO A 815 27.72 22.40 19.20
N ASP A 816 26.80 22.99 18.42
CA ASP A 816 25.58 23.59 18.96
C ASP A 816 24.53 22.56 19.43
N LEU A 817 24.64 21.31 18.97
CA LEU A 817 23.82 20.20 19.45
C LEU A 817 24.10 19.90 20.93
N PHE A 818 25.32 20.20 21.38
CA PHE A 818 25.84 19.93 22.72
C PHE A 818 26.48 21.21 23.27
N PRO A 819 25.73 22.05 24.01
CA PRO A 819 26.24 23.33 24.52
C PRO A 819 27.64 23.22 25.14
N ALA A 820 28.54 24.13 24.73
CA ALA A 820 29.95 24.14 25.11
C ALA A 820 30.74 22.87 24.72
N GLY A 821 30.26 22.10 23.73
CA GLY A 821 30.89 20.87 23.25
C GLY A 821 30.82 19.69 24.21
N LYS A 822 29.91 19.72 25.21
CA LYS A 822 29.78 18.68 26.24
C LYS A 822 28.49 17.91 26.10
N THR A 823 28.57 16.58 26.17
CA THR A 823 27.41 15.69 26.02
C THR A 823 26.48 15.69 27.24
N GLN A 824 27.00 16.01 28.43
CA GLN A 824 26.20 16.43 29.58
C GLN A 824 26.23 17.96 29.74
N TYR A 825 25.08 18.58 29.98
CA TYR A 825 24.99 20.03 30.07
C TYR A 825 23.73 20.50 30.80
N VAL A 826 23.76 21.78 31.19
CA VAL A 826 22.60 22.50 31.71
C VAL A 826 22.25 23.58 30.69
N LEU A 827 20.96 23.71 30.39
CA LEU A 827 20.44 24.74 29.50
C LEU A 827 19.34 25.52 30.22
N ASP A 828 19.56 26.82 30.41
CA ASP A 828 18.58 27.70 31.03
C ASP A 828 17.72 28.38 29.96
N ARG A 829 16.40 28.21 30.07
CA ARG A 829 15.38 28.86 29.23
C ARG A 829 14.24 29.29 30.14
N PRO A 830 14.34 30.45 30.81
CA PRO A 830 13.36 30.87 31.80
C PRO A 830 11.91 30.76 31.28
N PRO A 831 10.98 30.17 32.05
CA PRO A 831 11.10 29.83 33.48
C PRO A 831 11.71 28.44 33.74
N LEU A 832 12.12 27.70 32.70
CA LEU A 832 12.61 26.34 32.83
C LEU A 832 14.14 26.27 32.85
N ARG A 833 14.61 25.21 33.52
CA ARG A 833 15.98 24.73 33.46
C ARG A 833 15.99 23.30 32.93
N PHE A 834 16.89 22.99 32.01
CA PHE A 834 17.05 21.64 31.49
C PHE A 834 18.37 21.06 31.97
N VAL A 835 18.36 19.84 32.48
CA VAL A 835 19.55 19.09 32.90
C VAL A 835 19.65 17.84 32.03
N VAL A 836 20.63 17.81 31.13
CA VAL A 836 20.81 16.70 30.17
C VAL A 836 21.98 15.83 30.61
N LEU A 837 21.72 14.55 30.81
CA LEU A 837 22.67 13.56 31.32
C LEU A 837 23.23 12.69 30.17
N ASP A 838 24.56 12.54 30.10
CA ASP A 838 25.22 11.49 29.30
C ASP A 838 25.53 10.26 30.19
N GLY A 839 24.47 9.57 30.58
CA GLY A 839 24.54 8.35 31.39
C GLY A 839 24.83 7.08 30.57
N THR A 840 25.07 7.22 29.26
CA THR A 840 24.99 6.11 28.31
C THR A 840 26.32 5.36 28.17
N TRP A 841 26.71 4.68 29.24
CA TRP A 841 27.92 3.86 29.31
C TRP A 841 27.59 2.38 29.49
N TRP A 842 27.97 1.56 28.52
CA TRP A 842 27.87 0.10 28.63
C TRP A 842 28.77 -0.42 29.74
N ARG A 843 28.32 -1.46 30.43
CA ARG A 843 29.06 -2.12 31.51
C ARG A 843 29.47 -3.50 31.06
N ASP A 844 30.74 -3.82 31.23
CA ASP A 844 31.21 -5.20 31.10
C ASP A 844 30.71 -6.06 32.27
N ARG A 845 30.97 -7.37 32.19
CA ARG A 845 30.60 -8.33 33.25
C ARG A 845 31.29 -8.05 34.59
N SER A 846 32.38 -7.29 34.59
CA SER A 846 33.13 -6.87 35.78
C SER A 846 32.65 -5.51 36.32
N GLY A 847 31.68 -4.85 35.67
CA GLY A 847 31.15 -3.55 36.05
C GLY A 847 31.92 -2.33 35.52
N ASN A 848 32.99 -2.54 34.73
CA ASN A 848 33.74 -1.45 34.13
C ASN A 848 32.94 -0.78 33.01
N ALA A 849 33.11 0.53 32.85
CA ALA A 849 32.48 1.26 31.77
C ALA A 849 33.22 1.05 30.45
N LEU A 850 32.47 0.71 29.40
CA LEU A 850 32.93 0.59 28.03
C LEU A 850 32.58 1.86 27.25
N GLU A 851 33.53 2.35 26.46
CA GLU A 851 33.30 3.47 25.55
C GLU A 851 32.43 3.07 24.35
N VAL A 852 32.62 1.85 23.87
CA VAL A 852 31.98 1.28 22.69
C VAL A 852 31.24 0.01 23.08
N TYR A 853 30.06 -0.20 22.50
CA TYR A 853 29.31 -1.43 22.69
C TYR A 853 30.12 -2.65 22.22
N ASP A 854 30.38 -3.58 23.15
CA ASP A 854 30.98 -4.87 22.88
C ASP A 854 29.91 -5.96 23.06
N ARG A 855 29.41 -6.51 21.96
CA ARG A 855 28.36 -7.54 21.96
C ARG A 855 28.72 -8.79 22.78
N SER A 856 30.00 -9.10 22.98
CA SER A 856 30.43 -10.30 23.71
C SER A 856 30.46 -10.11 25.23
N ASN A 857 30.60 -8.85 25.68
CA ASN A 857 30.95 -8.51 27.06
C ASN A 857 29.98 -7.51 27.72
N ALA A 858 29.31 -6.66 26.94
CA ALA A 858 28.40 -5.65 27.45
C ALA A 858 27.13 -6.29 28.05
N VAL A 859 26.77 -5.85 29.26
CA VAL A 859 25.67 -6.42 30.06
C VAL A 859 24.51 -5.44 30.18
N ARG A 860 24.80 -4.19 30.53
CA ARG A 860 23.79 -3.14 30.75
C ARG A 860 24.38 -1.75 30.55
N VAL A 861 23.52 -0.74 30.43
CA VAL A 861 23.92 0.67 30.41
C VAL A 861 23.66 1.30 31.78
N ALA A 862 24.64 2.06 32.31
CA ALA A 862 24.52 2.78 33.58
C ALA A 862 25.47 3.98 33.65
N ALA A 863 25.05 5.06 34.32
CA ALA A 863 25.85 6.27 34.47
C ALA A 863 27.17 5.98 35.22
N LYS A 864 28.27 6.65 34.85
CA LYS A 864 29.53 6.56 35.60
C LYS A 864 29.41 7.29 36.94
N PRO A 865 30.19 6.90 37.97
CA PRO A 865 30.22 7.64 39.23
C PRO A 865 30.46 9.15 39.04
N CYS A 866 31.35 9.53 38.11
CA CYS A 866 31.58 10.95 37.79
C CYS A 866 30.37 11.66 37.15
N GLU A 867 29.53 10.93 36.42
CA GLU A 867 28.29 11.46 35.83
C GLU A 867 27.20 11.65 36.89
N VAL A 868 27.09 10.70 37.81
CA VAL A 868 26.20 10.80 38.98
C VAL A 868 26.62 11.96 39.88
N ASP A 869 27.92 12.11 40.15
CA ASP A 869 28.47 13.24 40.90
C ASP A 869 28.20 14.58 40.20
N TRP A 870 28.33 14.61 38.87
CA TRP A 870 28.00 15.79 38.09
C TRP A 870 26.52 16.14 38.21
N LEU A 871 25.62 15.16 38.04
CA LEU A 871 24.17 15.37 38.16
C LEU A 871 23.80 15.89 39.55
N LYS A 872 24.36 15.29 40.60
CA LYS A 872 24.16 15.74 41.99
C LYS A 872 24.54 17.21 42.17
N LYS A 873 25.71 17.62 41.64
CA LYS A 873 26.15 19.03 41.68
C LYS A 873 25.25 19.94 40.85
N ALA A 874 24.83 19.49 39.66
CA ALA A 874 23.94 20.26 38.79
C ALA A 874 22.58 20.51 39.46
N LEU A 875 21.98 19.50 40.10
CA LEU A 875 20.70 19.65 40.82
C LEU A 875 20.87 20.51 42.08
N ALA A 876 21.96 20.37 42.82
CA ALA A 876 22.23 21.18 44.01
C ALA A 876 22.50 22.66 43.69
N ALA A 877 22.99 22.98 42.49
CA ALA A 877 23.29 24.35 42.08
C ALA A 877 22.03 25.24 41.94
N ASP A 878 20.87 24.64 41.71
CA ASP A 878 19.59 25.36 41.67
C ASP A 878 18.43 24.43 42.07
N THR A 879 17.82 24.71 43.21
CA THR A 879 16.71 23.97 43.80
C THR A 879 15.37 24.71 43.68
N ARG A 880 15.31 25.83 42.95
CA ARG A 880 14.12 26.69 42.85
C ARG A 880 13.53 26.71 41.45
N THR A 881 14.36 26.77 40.42
CA THR A 881 13.88 26.87 39.04
C THR A 881 13.27 25.55 38.58
N PRO A 882 12.02 25.52 38.08
CA PRO A 882 11.41 24.29 37.56
C PRO A 882 12.32 23.61 36.54
N THR A 883 12.71 22.38 36.85
CA THR A 883 13.77 21.65 36.15
C THR A 883 13.20 20.43 35.44
N LEU A 884 13.59 20.27 34.17
CA LEU A 884 13.34 19.06 33.38
C LEU A 884 14.65 18.29 33.23
N ALA A 885 14.66 17.03 33.65
CA ALA A 885 15.79 16.14 33.44
C ALA A 885 15.62 15.37 32.12
N LEU A 886 16.67 15.26 31.33
CA LEU A 886 16.65 14.55 30.06
C LEU A 886 17.78 13.53 30.00
N TRP A 887 17.42 12.30 29.66
CA TRP A 887 18.33 11.20 29.35
C TRP A 887 17.68 10.32 28.30
N HIS A 888 18.45 9.51 27.57
CA HIS A 888 17.89 8.61 26.58
C HIS A 888 16.98 7.54 27.20
N TYR A 889 17.37 7.00 28.35
CA TYR A 889 16.64 5.91 29.01
C TYR A 889 15.55 6.42 29.97
N PRO A 890 14.46 5.65 30.16
CA PRO A 890 13.41 6.01 31.10
C PRO A 890 13.94 6.01 32.54
N PHE A 891 13.88 7.18 33.18
CA PHE A 891 14.13 7.29 34.61
C PHE A 891 13.13 6.45 35.41
N TYR A 892 11.87 6.47 34.98
CA TYR A 892 10.82 5.61 35.47
C TYR A 892 9.80 5.33 34.36
N SER A 893 9.30 4.09 34.30
CA SER A 893 8.08 3.75 33.57
C SER A 893 7.28 2.72 34.34
N SER A 894 5.97 2.92 34.50
CA SER A 894 5.14 2.03 35.31
C SER A 894 4.83 0.69 34.62
N ARG A 895 4.89 0.63 33.28
CA ARG A 895 4.57 -0.56 32.46
C ARG A 895 3.24 -1.25 32.88
N GLY A 896 3.11 -2.57 32.75
CA GLY A 896 1.85 -3.29 32.98
C GLY A 896 0.99 -3.51 31.73
N GLU A 897 -0.32 -3.62 31.91
CA GLU A 897 -1.28 -3.84 30.83
C GLU A 897 -1.56 -2.55 30.06
N THR A 898 -1.49 -2.59 28.73
CA THR A 898 -1.87 -1.46 27.86
C THR A 898 -3.38 -1.43 27.61
N SER A 899 -3.86 -0.34 27.04
CA SER A 899 -5.24 -0.10 26.59
C SER A 899 -5.80 -1.18 25.67
N CYS A 900 -4.94 -1.94 24.97
CA CYS A 900 -5.35 -3.06 24.11
C CYS A 900 -5.14 -4.46 24.76
N GLY A 901 -4.66 -4.52 25.99
CA GLY A 901 -4.35 -5.77 26.70
C GLY A 901 -2.92 -6.27 26.52
N TYR A 902 -2.03 -5.54 25.84
CA TYR A 902 -0.63 -5.95 25.69
C TYR A 902 0.09 -5.88 27.05
N GLN A 903 0.86 -6.90 27.41
CA GLN A 903 1.51 -7.02 28.71
C GLN A 903 2.97 -6.57 28.64
N LEU A 904 3.24 -5.31 29.01
CA LEU A 904 4.60 -4.76 29.08
C LEU A 904 5.41 -5.32 30.25
N GLY A 905 4.81 -5.93 31.28
CA GLY A 905 5.53 -6.47 32.43
C GLY A 905 5.75 -5.45 33.54
N GLN A 906 6.76 -5.66 34.38
CA GLN A 906 7.00 -4.89 35.61
C GLN A 906 7.51 -3.46 35.34
N PRO A 907 7.31 -2.51 36.28
CA PRO A 907 7.88 -1.17 36.19
C PRO A 907 9.40 -1.18 35.94
N ILE A 908 9.89 -0.17 35.21
CA ILE A 908 11.32 0.06 34.97
C ILE A 908 11.79 1.26 35.77
N ILE A 909 12.93 1.08 36.43
CA ILE A 909 13.82 2.14 36.89
C ILE A 909 15.18 1.81 36.28
N TRP A 910 15.68 2.66 35.37
CA TRP A 910 16.91 2.33 34.64
C TRP A 910 18.15 2.42 35.53
N ASP A 911 18.23 3.48 36.33
CA ASP A 911 19.30 3.71 37.29
C ASP A 911 18.72 4.29 38.58
N ALA A 912 18.73 3.48 39.65
CA ALA A 912 18.06 3.81 40.90
C ALA A 912 18.71 4.98 41.64
N GLU A 913 20.04 5.15 41.52
CA GLU A 913 20.75 6.26 42.15
C GLU A 913 20.43 7.58 41.45
N VAL A 914 20.42 7.56 40.12
CA VAL A 914 20.03 8.72 39.30
C VAL A 914 18.58 9.13 39.61
N LEU A 915 17.64 8.18 39.66
CA LEU A 915 16.24 8.48 39.98
C LEU A 915 16.10 9.05 41.40
N ALA A 916 16.81 8.50 42.39
CA ALA A 916 16.77 8.99 43.75
C ALA A 916 17.24 10.46 43.86
N LEU A 917 18.25 10.86 43.08
CA LEU A 917 18.71 12.26 43.02
C LEU A 917 17.62 13.20 42.47
N LEU A 918 16.91 12.78 41.41
CA LEU A 918 15.80 13.56 40.85
C LEU A 918 14.61 13.66 41.81
N GLU A 919 14.30 12.56 42.50
CA GLU A 919 13.26 12.51 43.53
C GLU A 919 13.61 13.31 44.79
N ALA A 920 14.89 13.53 45.08
CA ALA A 920 15.33 14.40 46.16
C ALA A 920 15.32 15.89 45.78
N ALA A 921 15.44 16.23 44.49
CA ALA A 921 15.46 17.60 44.02
C ALA A 921 14.02 18.20 43.95
N PRO A 922 13.68 19.21 44.77
CA PRO A 922 12.29 19.66 44.95
C PRO A 922 11.69 20.38 43.74
N ASN A 923 12.54 20.87 42.84
CA ASN A 923 12.19 21.62 41.65
C ASN A 923 12.20 20.80 40.36
N VAL A 924 12.52 19.49 40.39
CA VAL A 924 12.37 18.64 39.20
C VAL A 924 10.89 18.38 38.97
N VAL A 925 10.35 18.81 37.83
CA VAL A 925 8.90 18.71 37.54
C VAL A 925 8.59 17.66 36.49
N ALA A 926 9.54 17.35 35.61
CA ALA A 926 9.39 16.30 34.62
C ALA A 926 10.72 15.66 34.21
N THR A 927 10.63 14.45 33.67
CA THR A 927 11.71 13.77 32.97
C THR A 927 11.33 13.50 31.51
N LEU A 928 12.27 13.69 30.59
CA LEU A 928 12.09 13.48 29.16
C LEU A 928 13.06 12.40 28.67
N ASN A 929 12.57 11.42 27.89
CA ASN A 929 13.42 10.34 27.38
C ASN A 929 12.86 9.65 26.13
N GLY A 930 13.68 8.78 25.52
CA GLY A 930 13.39 7.93 24.36
C GLY A 930 13.57 6.45 24.71
N HIS A 931 14.16 5.65 23.81
CA HIS A 931 14.61 4.26 24.01
C HIS A 931 13.54 3.17 23.93
N MET A 932 12.37 3.36 24.53
CA MET A 932 11.32 2.31 24.55
C MET A 932 10.48 2.26 23.27
N HIS A 933 10.58 3.26 22.40
CA HIS A 933 9.91 3.35 21.09
C HIS A 933 8.37 3.36 21.10
N TYR A 934 7.74 3.29 22.26
CA TYR A 934 6.31 3.56 22.45
C TYR A 934 6.07 4.83 23.25
N ASN A 935 4.88 5.39 23.13
CA ASN A 935 4.49 6.63 23.79
C ASN A 935 3.82 6.32 25.13
N THR A 936 4.30 6.93 26.23
CA THR A 936 3.61 6.89 27.53
C THR A 936 3.91 8.11 28.39
N VAL A 937 2.97 8.46 29.27
CA VAL A 937 3.19 9.40 30.37
C VAL A 937 2.87 8.74 31.69
N ASP A 938 3.82 8.80 32.61
CA ASP A 938 3.70 8.31 33.98
C ASP A 938 3.85 9.46 34.98
N ILE A 939 3.31 9.32 36.19
CA ILE A 939 3.55 10.25 37.30
C ILE A 939 4.20 9.49 38.45
N ARG A 940 5.36 9.96 38.92
CA ARG A 940 6.07 9.36 40.06
C ARG A 940 6.48 10.44 41.06
N ARG A 941 5.96 10.35 42.29
CA ARG A 941 6.22 11.32 43.37
C ARG A 941 6.07 12.78 42.92
N GLY A 942 5.07 13.04 42.08
CA GLY A 942 4.78 14.37 41.53
C GLY A 942 5.59 14.77 40.28
N ILE A 943 6.56 13.97 39.86
CA ILE A 943 7.36 14.17 38.65
C ILE A 943 6.63 13.52 37.47
N ALA A 944 6.41 14.27 36.39
CA ALA A 944 5.89 13.71 35.16
C ALA A 944 7.00 13.02 34.36
N CYS A 945 6.86 11.73 34.07
CA CYS A 945 7.81 10.94 33.30
C CYS A 945 7.30 10.74 31.87
N LEU A 946 7.88 11.47 30.91
CA LEU A 946 7.46 11.48 29.52
C LEU A 946 8.41 10.61 28.68
N GLN A 947 7.94 9.43 28.33
CA GLN A 947 8.55 8.52 27.38
C GLN A 947 8.05 8.86 25.98
N ASN A 948 8.94 9.29 25.09
CA ASN A 948 8.62 9.54 23.69
C ASN A 948 8.71 8.25 22.86
N ALA A 949 7.85 8.11 21.86
CA ALA A 949 7.98 7.03 20.88
C ALA A 949 9.07 7.35 19.85
N ALA A 950 9.40 6.35 19.03
CA ALA A 950 10.38 6.53 18.00
C ALA A 950 9.87 7.40 16.85
N PHE A 951 10.78 8.21 16.30
CA PHE A 951 10.55 8.95 15.06
C PHE A 951 10.76 8.06 13.83
N ALA A 952 11.74 7.15 13.88
CA ALA A 952 12.18 6.37 12.73
C ALA A 952 11.25 5.22 12.34
N GLU A 953 10.46 4.69 13.25
CA GLU A 953 9.53 3.59 12.96
C GLU A 953 8.17 3.87 13.59
N TRP A 954 7.15 3.08 13.20
CA TRP A 954 5.83 3.20 13.79
C TRP A 954 5.91 3.23 15.33
N PRO A 955 5.27 4.21 16.00
CA PRO A 955 4.24 5.12 15.49
C PRO A 955 4.72 6.45 14.87
N ASN A 956 6.03 6.67 14.70
CA ASN A 956 6.62 7.86 14.09
C ASN A 956 6.14 9.17 14.74
N LEU A 957 6.37 9.31 16.04
CA LEU A 957 5.85 10.41 16.85
C LEU A 957 6.92 11.33 17.39
N TYR A 958 6.50 12.55 17.71
CA TYR A 958 7.25 13.51 18.50
C TYR A 958 6.30 14.34 19.36
N ARG A 959 6.81 15.04 20.36
CA ARG A 959 5.99 15.88 21.26
C ARG A 959 6.25 17.36 21.00
N VAL A 960 5.21 18.17 21.11
CA VAL A 960 5.31 19.64 21.14
C VAL A 960 4.87 20.12 22.51
N LEU A 961 5.71 20.93 23.16
CA LEU A 961 5.54 21.41 24.52
C LEU A 961 5.48 22.94 24.53
N ARG A 962 4.37 23.48 25.01
CA ARG A 962 4.11 24.92 25.18
C ARG A 962 4.35 25.30 26.63
N VAL A 963 5.22 26.29 26.85
CA VAL A 963 5.63 26.70 28.18
C VAL A 963 4.89 27.97 28.58
N TYR A 964 4.30 27.96 29.77
CA TYR A 964 3.64 29.10 30.40
C TYR A 964 4.35 29.44 31.72
N PRO A 965 4.03 30.58 32.37
CA PRO A 965 4.63 30.93 33.66
C PRO A 965 4.39 29.89 34.77
N ASP A 966 3.27 29.16 34.69
CA ASP A 966 2.75 28.29 35.75
C ASP A 966 2.69 26.81 35.38
N ARG A 967 2.80 26.46 34.09
CA ARG A 967 2.67 25.08 33.60
C ARG A 967 3.36 24.87 32.26
N ILE A 968 3.53 23.60 31.90
CA ILE A 968 3.82 23.15 30.54
C ILE A 968 2.59 22.41 30.03
N GLU A 969 2.15 22.72 28.83
CA GLU A 969 1.16 21.91 28.10
C GLU A 969 1.89 21.15 27.00
N TRP A 970 1.54 19.89 26.80
CA TRP A 970 2.15 19.07 25.77
C TRP A 970 1.10 18.33 24.95
N GLU A 971 1.43 18.09 23.69
CA GLU A 971 0.65 17.28 22.75
C GLU A 971 1.59 16.37 21.97
N VAL A 972 1.08 15.20 21.59
CA VAL A 972 1.78 14.25 20.72
C VAL A 972 1.39 14.53 19.29
N ARG A 973 2.39 14.58 18.43
CA ARG A 973 2.24 14.73 16.97
C ARG A 973 2.82 13.53 16.26
N GLN A 974 2.22 13.18 15.13
CA GLN A 974 2.73 12.16 14.23
C GLN A 974 3.30 12.82 12.98
N VAL A 975 4.48 12.39 12.53
CA VAL A 975 5.19 12.98 11.39
C VAL A 975 4.30 13.19 10.19
N HIS A 976 4.45 14.36 9.54
CA HIS A 976 3.47 14.90 8.60
C HIS A 976 3.17 13.94 7.44
N ASN A 977 4.21 13.30 6.87
CA ASN A 977 4.06 12.42 5.73
C ASN A 977 3.38 11.08 6.08
N ARG A 978 2.10 10.90 5.71
CA ARG A 978 1.36 9.65 6.00
C ARG A 978 1.88 8.45 5.25
N GLY A 979 2.53 8.66 4.10
CA GLY A 979 3.20 7.59 3.39
C GLY A 979 4.38 7.03 4.17
N PHE A 980 5.21 7.91 4.75
CA PHE A 980 6.30 7.53 5.66
C PHE A 980 5.78 6.73 6.86
N VAL A 981 4.69 7.17 7.49
CA VAL A 981 4.04 6.44 8.60
C VAL A 981 3.58 5.06 8.14
N SER A 982 2.85 4.97 7.03
CA SER A 982 2.28 3.71 6.55
C SER A 982 3.34 2.67 6.16
N GLU A 983 4.45 3.12 5.58
CA GLU A 983 5.58 2.27 5.21
C GLU A 983 6.41 1.84 6.42
N GLY A 984 6.31 2.58 7.54
CA GLY A 984 6.92 2.23 8.81
C GLY A 984 6.16 1.12 9.57
N VAL A 985 4.96 0.74 9.13
CA VAL A 985 4.15 -0.32 9.77
C VAL A 985 4.47 -1.68 9.19
N LEU A 986 4.65 -2.68 10.06
CA LEU A 986 4.85 -4.07 9.68
C LEU A 986 3.60 -4.89 10.05
N PRO A 987 2.63 -5.13 9.14
CA PRO A 987 1.30 -5.66 9.46
C PRO A 987 1.27 -6.97 10.25
N GLU A 988 2.26 -7.83 10.05
CA GLU A 988 2.41 -9.13 10.71
C GLU A 988 2.84 -9.03 12.18
N LYS A 989 3.49 -7.94 12.57
CA LYS A 989 3.85 -7.63 13.96
C LYS A 989 2.91 -6.60 14.58
N ALA A 990 2.42 -5.69 13.75
CA ALA A 990 1.61 -4.49 14.01
C ALA A 990 1.27 -4.24 15.49
N LEU A 991 2.28 -3.76 16.22
CA LEU A 991 2.23 -3.33 17.62
C LEU A 991 1.58 -1.96 17.72
N THR A 992 0.38 -1.83 17.16
CA THR A 992 -0.30 -0.55 16.99
C THR A 992 -0.69 0.13 18.30
N TRP A 993 -0.55 -0.57 19.43
CA TRP A 993 -0.66 -0.03 20.78
C TRP A 993 0.43 0.99 21.14
N MET A 994 1.57 1.01 20.43
CA MET A 994 2.71 1.89 20.72
C MET A 994 2.37 3.38 20.63
N ILE A 995 1.31 3.75 19.92
CA ILE A 995 0.87 5.16 19.75
C ILE A 995 0.35 5.78 21.06
N SER A 996 -0.23 4.96 21.93
CA SER A 996 -0.76 5.35 23.24
C SER A 996 -1.08 4.08 24.02
N ILE A 997 -0.42 3.90 25.17
CA ILE A 997 -0.61 2.69 25.97
C ILE A 997 -1.72 2.87 27.00
N ARG A 998 -2.10 4.11 27.33
CA ARG A 998 -3.17 4.46 28.27
C ARG A 998 -3.91 5.73 27.85
N GLU A 999 -5.09 5.90 28.43
CA GLU A 999 -5.82 7.16 28.34
C GLU A 999 -4.98 8.29 28.94
N GLY A 1000 -4.93 9.44 28.27
CA GLY A 1000 -4.13 10.60 28.68
C GLY A 1000 -2.71 10.66 28.11
N ASP A 1001 -2.28 9.70 27.28
CA ASP A 1001 -0.93 9.72 26.67
C ASP A 1001 -0.77 10.70 25.50
N LEU A 1002 -1.88 11.22 24.94
CA LEU A 1002 -1.89 12.03 23.72
C LEU A 1002 -1.70 13.53 23.97
N ALA A 1003 -2.21 14.05 25.08
CA ALA A 1003 -2.03 15.45 25.48
C ALA A 1003 -2.18 15.59 27.00
N GLY A 1004 -1.57 16.62 27.58
CA GLY A 1004 -1.66 16.87 29.01
C GLY A 1004 -0.92 18.11 29.47
N SER A 1005 -0.80 18.27 30.79
CA SER A 1005 -0.09 19.40 31.40
C SER A 1005 0.76 19.01 32.61
N VAL A 1006 1.85 19.72 32.82
CA VAL A 1006 2.73 19.60 34.00
C VAL A 1006 2.75 20.94 34.73
N SER A 1007 2.44 20.95 36.03
CA SER A 1007 2.53 22.16 36.85
C SER A 1007 3.98 22.55 37.13
N LEU A 1008 4.29 23.86 37.08
CA LEU A 1008 5.60 24.40 37.47
C LEU A 1008 5.65 24.85 38.95
N ALA A 1009 4.52 24.79 39.65
CA ALA A 1009 4.49 25.10 41.07
C ALA A 1009 5.30 24.07 41.87
N PRO A 1010 6.03 24.48 42.94
CA PRO A 1010 6.68 23.54 43.84
C PRO A 1010 5.65 22.56 44.40
N GLN A 1011 5.82 21.26 44.15
CA GLN A 1011 4.94 20.25 44.70
C GLN A 1011 5.47 19.81 46.07
N ALA A 1012 4.60 19.81 47.09
CA ALA A 1012 4.91 19.20 48.37
C ALA A 1012 5.01 17.67 48.17
N ARG A 1013 6.22 17.15 48.02
CA ARG A 1013 6.45 15.70 47.93
C ARG A 1013 6.23 15.09 49.32
N GLY A 1014 5.06 14.48 49.51
CA GLY A 1014 4.76 13.74 50.74
C GLY A 1014 5.77 12.62 50.96
N GLN A 1015 6.20 12.42 52.21
CA GLN A 1015 6.88 11.21 52.65
C GLN A 1015 5.86 10.04 52.62
N THR A 1016 5.54 9.52 51.45
CA THR A 1016 4.84 8.23 51.34
C THR A 1016 5.86 7.21 50.85
N ALA A 1017 6.27 6.35 51.78
CA ALA A 1017 6.92 5.09 51.46
C ALA A 1017 5.89 4.19 50.77
N ASP A 1018 6.14 3.89 49.50
CA ASP A 1018 5.66 2.71 48.77
C ASP A 1018 6.69 2.38 47.69
#